data_AF-A0A9P7ZEH6-F1
#
_entry.id   AF-A0A9P7ZEH6-F1
#
_cell.length_a   1.000
_cell.length_b   1.000
_cell.length_c   1.000
_cell.angle_alpha   90.00
_cell.angle_beta   90.00
_cell.angle_gamma   90.00
#
_symmetry.space_group_name_H-M   'P 1'
#
loop_
_entity.id
_entity.type
_entity.pdbx_description
1 polymer ?
#
loop_
_entity_poly.entity_id
_entity_poly.type
_entity_poly.pdbx_seq_one_letter_code
_entity_poly.pdbx_strand_id
1 'polypeptide(L)'
;MAPTFLKSLRRRSRASFRTERSTTDDSSEGGANSQGTGGASSGAVTPASINHHSDPALDLQIKDTPNASQTTLSQRPAIPNTNRYSVSGMSGLGAPSIHGRPNLPVSQYAPRIDNAQDGIFVYQKVILLHGTIGDPNQHSLDGNLTVTKLDDDFPPISWPVCSSHWKALVYLRPGPNKIRLEFSSPKVVNSSTSNPIHASYLTLHMIPSLNAPPLHLAILLGKDSPGTFDTHPARVEKEGNGLETAVNKFRMAAYLWQSFTAEQMLRHKFGRRTFRFEEEWTSGTANHRDRETGSQRSEAKINIIRSDKTVAELRDLNMAQQHKSANDKDGLFGVAMEAVRQHFNPRPGQHLYVTVLLMDAHWDASQKVLTGHAALGGGSGEVHLSIFGSHCLYSYPSSLEEVVPAFTDCTPTDTNYLANDNNEAGSSWEAANIGIGAHLHEVGHLFGCPHQESGIMLRDYVVFNRSFIAREAYSTRTKCKGGLCIVSDECDWHRLDALRFRAHAAFRTPNDPPQHADASIQAYPSENGNILVVAPSGVAFIEIYAEGDDVCHTWLEWPDTNGAGRQVSIAEADLRAKIPQAKRKGKIRLSIKSHAGGSAEVDDVKQFASRESCVKLEGGGHAFRGMRLGHSSMDGSQSHEVVFDSAVNSKRTLSRVTVYHGMAVDGLEFSYDDGSSQLFGKKGGKPEGDTVELDVRRGETITGFHVRAGFWIDGLQILTSQGRRSNFFGNPHGGDGYTLMPPRGFGICGVSGSCGLGMDKQKMLLSADVGHFSLVRAMHLADLITLMNGFCGTMSIFSSLRYTLGDADELGQVWLALAFLPFGFFFDAFDGKVARWRKKSSLMGQELDSLADLISFGVAPAMVAFTIGMRSFTDTVLLTFFVLCGLTRLARFNVTVSTLPKDATGKSKFFEGTPIPTSLGVDAVMAYWVYQRWIHQDLPLGVWAEGTAFEVHPIVLVFVAHGCLMVSRTIRIPKP
;
A
#
# COMPACT_ATOMS: atom_id res chain seq x y z
N MET A 1 0.96 -37.98 -3.45
CA MET A 1 -0.19 -37.70 -2.56
C MET A 1 -0.53 -36.23 -2.70
N ALA A 2 -1.65 -35.91 -3.36
CA ALA A 2 -2.03 -34.53 -3.65
C ALA A 2 -2.50 -33.81 -2.35
N PRO A 3 -2.12 -32.54 -2.13
CA PRO A 3 -2.52 -31.80 -0.94
C PRO A 3 -4.04 -31.58 -0.90
N THR A 4 -4.61 -31.71 0.29
CA THR A 4 -6.04 -31.62 0.66
C THR A 4 -6.71 -30.26 0.40
N PHE A 5 -6.02 -29.30 -0.22
CA PHE A 5 -6.52 -27.95 -0.51
C PHE A 5 -7.57 -27.91 -1.63
N LEU A 6 -7.56 -28.85 -2.56
CA LEU A 6 -8.54 -28.90 -3.67
C LEU A 6 -9.97 -29.29 -3.21
N LYS A 7 -10.15 -29.76 -1.97
CA LYS A 7 -11.48 -30.15 -1.46
C LYS A 7 -12.36 -28.98 -1.01
N SER A 8 -11.81 -27.80 -0.70
CA SER A 8 -12.60 -26.64 -0.26
C SER A 8 -13.12 -25.76 -1.40
N LEU A 9 -12.68 -25.97 -2.65
CA LEU A 9 -13.18 -25.26 -3.84
C LEU A 9 -14.55 -25.76 -4.34
N ARG A 10 -15.18 -26.64 -3.57
CA ARG A 10 -16.39 -27.35 -3.99
C ARG A 10 -17.66 -26.67 -3.49
N ARG A 11 -17.97 -25.47 -4.01
CA ARG A 11 -19.36 -24.99 -4.07
C ARG A 11 -19.63 -23.95 -5.17
N ARG A 12 -20.05 -24.49 -6.32
CA ARG A 12 -21.25 -24.10 -7.10
C ARG A 12 -21.25 -22.72 -7.77
N SER A 13 -20.79 -22.73 -9.02
CA SER A 13 -21.29 -21.92 -10.13
C SER A 13 -22.79 -22.22 -10.42
N ARG A 14 -23.69 -21.74 -9.56
CA ARG A 14 -25.13 -21.75 -9.79
C ARG A 14 -25.78 -20.50 -9.16
N ALA A 15 -25.60 -19.36 -9.80
CA ALA A 15 -26.58 -18.27 -9.69
C ALA A 15 -27.67 -18.53 -10.74
N SER A 16 -28.65 -19.37 -10.39
CA SER A 16 -29.92 -19.40 -11.10
C SER A 16 -30.73 -18.18 -10.68
N PHE A 17 -31.08 -17.30 -11.62
CA PHE A 17 -32.13 -16.32 -11.40
C PHE A 17 -33.40 -17.04 -10.95
N ARG A 18 -33.82 -16.82 -9.70
CA ARG A 18 -35.17 -17.14 -9.25
C ARG A 18 -36.10 -16.13 -9.90
N THR A 19 -36.74 -16.52 -10.99
CA THR A 19 -38.00 -15.91 -11.40
C THR A 19 -39.06 -16.40 -10.42
N GLU A 20 -39.58 -15.53 -9.57
CA GLU A 20 -40.83 -15.81 -8.84
C GLU A 20 -41.95 -15.98 -9.87
N ARG A 21 -42.44 -17.22 -10.02
CA ARG A 21 -43.68 -17.52 -10.73
C ARG A 21 -44.84 -17.05 -9.85
N SER A 22 -45.58 -16.06 -10.32
CA SER A 22 -46.94 -15.79 -9.85
C SER A 22 -47.82 -17.00 -10.14
N THR A 23 -48.40 -17.57 -9.09
CA THR A 23 -49.47 -18.57 -9.16
C THR A 23 -50.73 -17.94 -9.74
N THR A 24 -51.24 -18.53 -10.81
CA THR A 24 -52.64 -18.41 -11.24
C THR A 24 -53.49 -19.32 -10.37
N ASP A 25 -54.60 -18.81 -9.82
CA ASP A 25 -55.91 -19.48 -9.83
C ASP A 25 -57.04 -18.51 -9.41
N ASP A 26 -58.00 -18.44 -10.34
CA ASP A 26 -59.46 -18.28 -10.24
C ASP A 26 -60.20 -17.22 -9.38
N SER A 27 -61.19 -16.65 -10.09
CA SER A 27 -62.60 -16.39 -9.72
C SER A 27 -63.12 -14.93 -9.70
N SER A 28 -63.78 -14.60 -10.81
CA SER A 28 -65.15 -14.04 -10.97
C SER A 28 -65.61 -12.70 -10.35
N GLU A 29 -66.19 -11.92 -11.27
CA GLU A 29 -67.39 -11.06 -11.17
C GLU A 29 -67.29 -9.63 -10.60
N GLY A 30 -67.72 -8.67 -11.44
CA GLY A 30 -68.67 -7.64 -11.02
C GLY A 30 -68.30 -6.18 -11.31
N GLY A 31 -69.05 -5.55 -12.23
CA GLY A 31 -69.50 -4.16 -12.05
C GLY A 31 -68.94 -3.10 -12.99
N ALA A 32 -69.82 -2.60 -13.86
CA ALA A 32 -69.60 -1.58 -14.89
C ALA A 32 -69.74 -0.12 -14.42
N ASN A 33 -69.49 0.81 -15.36
CA ASN A 33 -69.71 2.28 -15.42
C ASN A 33 -68.58 3.19 -14.88
N SER A 34 -68.20 4.31 -15.51
CA SER A 34 -68.52 4.89 -16.83
C SER A 34 -67.66 6.15 -17.05
N GLN A 35 -67.09 6.26 -18.25
CA GLN A 35 -66.91 7.45 -19.10
C GLN A 35 -65.97 8.62 -18.69
N GLY A 36 -65.07 8.93 -19.64
CA GLY A 36 -64.22 10.13 -19.68
C GLY A 36 -63.05 9.98 -20.67
N THR A 37 -63.32 10.04 -21.97
CA THR A 37 -62.35 10.19 -23.08
C THR A 37 -61.71 11.59 -23.04
N GLY A 38 -60.45 11.89 -23.36
CA GLY A 38 -59.29 11.12 -23.84
C GLY A 38 -58.06 12.06 -23.97
N GLY A 39 -56.89 11.51 -24.33
CA GLY A 39 -55.69 12.26 -24.74
C GLY A 39 -54.40 11.83 -24.05
N ALA A 40 -53.70 10.85 -24.65
CA ALA A 40 -52.57 10.13 -24.09
C ALA A 40 -51.19 10.71 -24.45
N SER A 41 -50.26 10.72 -23.48
CA SER A 41 -48.85 10.31 -23.65
C SER A 41 -48.15 10.13 -22.29
N SER A 42 -48.48 9.06 -21.56
CA SER A 42 -47.69 8.51 -20.44
C SER A 42 -46.81 7.40 -21.01
N GLY A 43 -45.49 7.42 -20.85
CA GLY A 43 -44.84 7.19 -19.56
C GLY A 43 -44.44 5.72 -19.49
N ALA A 44 -43.30 5.36 -20.08
CA ALA A 44 -42.69 4.04 -19.89
C ALA A 44 -41.62 4.18 -18.80
N VAL A 45 -42.07 3.94 -17.56
CA VAL A 45 -41.22 3.75 -16.40
C VAL A 45 -40.41 2.47 -16.61
N THR A 46 -39.12 2.65 -16.85
CA THR A 46 -38.11 1.59 -16.76
C THR A 46 -37.96 1.19 -15.28
N PRO A 47 -37.79 -0.09 -14.94
CA PRO A 47 -37.35 -0.46 -13.60
C PRO A 47 -35.97 0.16 -13.36
N ALA A 48 -35.75 0.72 -12.18
CA ALA A 48 -34.52 1.38 -11.81
C ALA A 48 -33.32 0.45 -12.05
N SER A 49 -32.43 0.86 -12.96
CA SER A 49 -31.01 0.52 -12.87
C SER A 49 -30.55 0.86 -11.45
N ILE A 50 -29.88 -0.09 -10.78
CA ILE A 50 -29.27 0.14 -9.47
C ILE A 50 -28.49 1.44 -9.57
N ASN A 51 -28.96 2.47 -8.87
CA ASN A 51 -28.24 3.71 -8.72
C ASN A 51 -26.88 3.35 -8.12
N HIS A 52 -25.80 3.62 -8.85
CA HIS A 52 -24.48 3.78 -8.28
C HIS A 52 -24.54 5.00 -7.35
N HIS A 53 -25.02 4.78 -6.13
CA HIS A 53 -24.60 5.61 -5.01
C HIS A 53 -23.09 5.42 -4.90
N SER A 54 -22.38 6.54 -4.86
CA SER A 54 -21.05 6.62 -4.29
C SER A 54 -20.97 5.70 -3.07
N ASP A 55 -19.90 4.92 -3.01
CA ASP A 55 -19.62 3.93 -1.98
C ASP A 55 -20.08 4.39 -0.58
N PRO A 56 -21.14 3.79 0.00
CA PRO A 56 -21.62 4.16 1.32
C PRO A 56 -20.57 3.86 2.41
N ALA A 57 -19.57 3.02 2.15
CA ALA A 57 -18.48 2.77 3.09
C ALA A 57 -17.54 3.99 3.20
N LEU A 58 -17.38 4.76 2.13
CA LEU A 58 -16.59 6.00 2.09
C LEU A 58 -17.34 7.16 2.78
N ASP A 59 -18.64 7.27 2.53
CA ASP A 59 -19.51 8.31 3.11
C ASP A 59 -19.67 8.16 4.63
N LEU A 60 -19.50 6.94 5.15
CA LEU A 60 -19.48 6.64 6.58
C LEU A 60 -18.12 6.90 7.25
N GLN A 61 -17.02 6.99 6.51
CA GLN A 61 -15.69 7.30 7.09
C GLN A 61 -15.45 8.80 7.26
N ILE A 62 -16.12 9.65 6.48
CA ILE A 62 -15.91 11.11 6.51
C ILE A 62 -16.65 11.78 7.69
N LYS A 63 -17.57 11.08 8.36
CA LYS A 63 -18.39 11.68 9.44
C LYS A 63 -17.76 11.71 10.83
N ASP A 64 -16.69 10.97 11.09
CA ASP A 64 -16.16 10.78 12.46
C ASP A 64 -14.72 11.30 12.64
N THR A 65 -14.51 12.60 12.47
CA THR A 65 -13.29 13.27 12.97
C THR A 65 -13.68 14.52 13.78
N PRO A 66 -13.46 14.57 15.11
CA PRO A 66 -13.77 15.76 15.89
C PRO A 66 -12.63 16.78 15.80
N ASN A 67 -12.97 17.99 15.37
CA ASN A 67 -12.31 19.29 15.57
C ASN A 67 -10.77 19.37 15.47
N ALA A 68 -10.28 19.82 14.30
CA ALA A 68 -9.12 20.68 14.20
C ALA A 68 -9.53 22.01 13.53
N SER A 69 -9.49 23.09 14.32
CA SER A 69 -9.60 24.52 14.01
C SER A 69 -9.94 24.95 12.57
N GLN A 70 -11.15 25.50 12.42
CA GLN A 70 -11.55 26.34 11.29
C GLN A 70 -10.60 27.55 11.16
N THR A 71 -9.89 27.63 10.04
CA THR A 71 -9.40 28.89 9.49
C THR A 71 -10.22 29.23 8.24
N THR A 72 -10.50 30.51 8.11
CA THR A 72 -11.54 31.16 7.31
C THR A 72 -11.44 30.90 5.81
N LEU A 73 -12.60 30.56 5.21
CA LEU A 73 -12.83 30.43 3.78
C LEU A 73 -12.56 31.76 3.06
N SER A 74 -11.53 31.81 2.21
CA SER A 74 -11.45 32.78 1.11
C SER A 74 -12.08 32.18 -0.14
N GLN A 75 -12.94 32.97 -0.80
CA GLN A 75 -13.60 32.67 -2.06
C GLN A 75 -12.68 32.04 -3.12
N ARG A 76 -13.24 31.09 -3.89
CA ARG A 76 -12.70 30.47 -5.11
C ARG A 76 -11.84 31.45 -5.94
N PRO A 77 -10.58 31.10 -6.26
CA PRO A 77 -9.95 31.59 -7.48
C PRO A 77 -10.44 30.74 -8.66
N ALA A 78 -10.79 31.40 -9.77
CA ALA A 78 -11.09 30.76 -11.03
C ALA A 78 -9.92 29.88 -11.50
N ILE A 79 -10.25 28.76 -12.14
CA ILE A 79 -9.32 27.79 -12.73
C ILE A 79 -8.41 28.53 -13.74
N PRO A 80 -7.08 28.47 -13.64
CA PRO A 80 -6.21 29.08 -14.64
C PRO A 80 -6.27 28.29 -15.94
N ASN A 81 -6.46 29.02 -17.05
CA ASN A 81 -6.38 28.52 -18.42
C ASN A 81 -5.13 27.64 -18.62
N THR A 82 -5.34 26.39 -19.01
CA THR A 82 -4.29 25.51 -19.53
C THR A 82 -3.71 26.13 -20.80
N ASN A 83 -2.40 26.38 -20.83
CA ASN A 83 -1.67 26.80 -22.04
C ASN A 83 -1.76 25.67 -23.07
N ARG A 84 -2.60 25.83 -24.09
CA ARG A 84 -2.76 24.89 -25.20
C ARG A 84 -2.20 25.53 -26.47
N TYR A 85 -1.27 24.86 -27.14
CA TYR A 85 -0.74 25.28 -28.43
C TYR A 85 -1.72 24.87 -29.55
N SER A 86 -2.34 25.85 -30.19
CA SER A 86 -2.87 25.74 -31.55
C SER A 86 -2.07 26.71 -32.44
N VAL A 87 -1.69 26.26 -33.64
CA VAL A 87 -1.18 27.16 -34.69
C VAL A 87 -2.05 26.93 -35.91
N SER A 88 -2.73 27.99 -36.36
CA SER A 88 -3.38 28.03 -37.65
C SER A 88 -2.33 28.33 -38.72
N GLY A 89 -2.23 27.48 -39.74
CA GLY A 89 -1.60 27.83 -41.00
C GLY A 89 -2.51 28.80 -41.75
N MET A 90 -2.36 30.10 -41.50
CA MET A 90 -2.80 31.16 -42.41
C MET A 90 -1.58 31.96 -42.84
N SER A 91 -1.27 31.91 -44.13
CA SER A 91 -0.39 32.86 -44.78
C SER A 91 -1.02 34.25 -44.67
N GLY A 92 -0.39 35.13 -43.88
CA GLY A 92 -0.80 36.53 -43.75
C GLY A 92 -1.53 36.84 -42.45
N LEU A 93 -0.78 36.92 -41.34
CA LEU A 93 -0.99 37.85 -40.22
C LEU A 93 0.19 37.70 -39.24
N GLY A 94 1.11 38.67 -39.25
CA GLY A 94 2.03 39.00 -38.16
C GLY A 94 3.15 38.01 -37.80
N ALA A 95 4.41 38.47 -37.86
CA ALA A 95 5.57 37.76 -37.31
C ALA A 95 5.38 37.41 -35.81
N PRO A 96 5.99 36.32 -35.30
CA PRO A 96 5.90 35.98 -33.89
C PRO A 96 6.62 37.02 -33.01
N SER A 97 5.99 37.42 -31.90
CA SER A 97 6.59 38.32 -30.92
C SER A 97 7.71 37.62 -30.14
N ILE A 98 8.83 38.32 -29.94
CA ILE A 98 10.07 37.86 -29.29
C ILE A 98 9.88 37.52 -27.79
N HIS A 99 8.71 37.80 -27.19
CA HIS A 99 8.36 37.40 -25.82
C HIS A 99 7.05 36.62 -25.79
N GLY A 100 7.12 35.38 -25.29
CA GLY A 100 6.16 34.32 -25.55
C GLY A 100 4.78 34.46 -24.90
N ARG A 101 3.75 34.19 -25.72
CA ARG A 101 2.49 33.45 -25.48
C ARG A 101 1.65 33.54 -26.77
N PRO A 102 1.40 32.46 -27.52
CA PRO A 102 0.49 32.54 -28.66
C PRO A 102 -0.96 32.58 -28.16
N ASN A 103 -1.63 33.71 -28.38
CA ASN A 103 -3.00 34.01 -27.96
C ASN A 103 -4.02 33.71 -29.10
N LEU A 104 -3.87 32.59 -29.81
CA LEU A 104 -4.84 32.18 -30.84
C LEU A 104 -5.96 31.33 -30.20
N PRO A 105 -7.25 31.66 -30.40
CA PRO A 105 -8.35 30.88 -29.84
C PRO A 105 -8.36 29.48 -30.47
N VAL A 106 -8.25 28.45 -29.62
CA VAL A 106 -8.47 27.05 -30.01
C VAL A 106 -9.93 26.88 -30.42
N SER A 107 -10.19 26.17 -31.52
CA SER A 107 -11.54 25.83 -31.94
C SER A 107 -12.36 25.21 -30.79
N GLN A 108 -13.62 25.64 -30.61
CA GLN A 108 -14.55 25.04 -29.64
C GLN A 108 -14.83 23.54 -29.88
N TYR A 109 -14.64 23.07 -31.11
CA TYR A 109 -14.81 21.67 -31.51
C TYR A 109 -13.49 20.89 -31.53
N ALA A 110 -12.38 21.47 -31.04
CA ALA A 110 -11.15 20.72 -30.88
C ALA A 110 -11.35 19.59 -29.85
N PRO A 111 -10.89 18.36 -30.09
CA PRO A 111 -11.09 17.25 -29.17
C PRO A 111 -10.58 17.53 -27.76
N ARG A 112 -11.43 17.41 -26.76
CA ARG A 112 -11.04 17.44 -25.35
C ARG A 112 -10.76 16.02 -24.89
N ILE A 113 -9.61 15.84 -24.24
CA ILE A 113 -9.14 14.55 -23.73
C ILE A 113 -9.33 14.61 -22.21
N ASP A 114 -10.09 13.68 -21.65
CA ASP A 114 -10.52 13.76 -20.25
C ASP A 114 -9.59 12.95 -19.33
N ASN A 115 -8.91 11.93 -19.86
CA ASN A 115 -8.11 10.99 -19.07
C ASN A 115 -6.59 11.10 -19.28
N ALA A 116 -6.09 12.01 -20.10
CA ALA A 116 -4.65 12.19 -20.31
C ALA A 116 -4.26 13.67 -20.40
N GLN A 117 -3.07 14.00 -19.89
CA GLN A 117 -2.47 15.33 -19.98
C GLN A 117 -1.19 15.26 -20.82
N ASP A 118 -0.79 16.40 -21.39
CA ASP A 118 0.44 16.49 -22.18
C ASP A 118 1.67 16.21 -21.31
N GLY A 119 2.59 15.39 -21.82
CA GLY A 119 3.85 15.04 -21.16
C GLY A 119 3.77 13.95 -20.09
N ILE A 120 2.63 13.27 -19.91
CA ILE A 120 2.52 12.19 -18.91
C ILE A 120 3.30 10.93 -19.32
N PHE A 121 3.70 10.16 -18.31
CA PHE A 121 4.29 8.83 -18.48
C PHE A 121 3.23 7.73 -18.45
N VAL A 122 3.37 6.75 -19.34
CA VAL A 122 2.47 5.61 -19.50
C VAL A 122 3.28 4.32 -19.66
N TYR A 123 2.70 3.17 -19.34
CA TYR A 123 3.43 1.89 -19.24
C TYR A 123 2.84 0.77 -20.13
N GLN A 124 1.77 1.09 -20.86
CA GLN A 124 1.09 0.21 -21.78
C GLN A 124 1.40 0.57 -23.24
N LYS A 125 1.27 -0.42 -24.12
CA LYS A 125 1.57 -0.28 -25.55
C LYS A 125 0.42 0.30 -26.34
N VAL A 126 -0.81 -0.01 -25.94
CA VAL A 126 -2.02 0.62 -26.47
C VAL A 126 -2.66 1.40 -25.34
N ILE A 127 -2.92 2.68 -25.55
CA ILE A 127 -3.63 3.52 -24.56
C ILE A 127 -5.06 3.77 -25.02
N LEU A 128 -6.01 3.62 -24.09
CA LEU A 128 -7.39 4.06 -24.26
C LEU A 128 -7.49 5.55 -23.88
N LEU A 129 -7.81 6.38 -24.86
CA LEU A 129 -8.15 7.79 -24.67
C LEU A 129 -9.65 7.99 -24.83
N HIS A 130 -10.24 8.85 -24.02
CA HIS A 130 -11.62 9.27 -24.18
C HIS A 130 -11.79 10.75 -23.87
N GLY A 131 -12.89 11.30 -24.37
CA GLY A 131 -13.33 12.62 -23.99
C GLY A 131 -14.46 13.13 -24.85
N THR A 132 -14.49 14.46 -25.04
CA THR A 132 -15.64 15.16 -25.60
C THR A 132 -15.29 16.15 -26.71
N ILE A 133 -16.25 16.41 -27.60
CA ILE A 133 -16.21 17.46 -28.64
C ILE A 133 -17.27 18.52 -28.32
N GLY A 134 -16.90 19.81 -28.28
CA GLY A 134 -17.85 20.89 -27.97
C GLY A 134 -18.48 20.73 -26.58
N ASP A 135 -19.62 21.37 -26.32
CA ASP A 135 -20.39 21.16 -25.09
C ASP A 135 -21.51 20.12 -25.32
N PRO A 136 -21.40 18.90 -24.75
CA PRO A 136 -22.42 17.86 -24.92
C PRO A 136 -23.81 18.26 -24.42
N ASN A 137 -23.91 19.20 -23.47
CA ASN A 137 -25.18 19.62 -22.88
C ASN A 137 -25.94 20.65 -23.72
N GLN A 138 -25.24 21.33 -24.64
CA GLN A 138 -25.85 22.35 -25.51
C GLN A 138 -26.23 21.75 -26.86
N HIS A 139 -25.25 21.19 -27.57
CA HIS A 139 -25.44 20.65 -28.91
C HIS A 139 -24.57 19.41 -29.09
N SER A 140 -25.22 18.24 -29.11
CA SER A 140 -24.55 16.98 -29.33
C SER A 140 -24.12 16.84 -30.81
N LEU A 141 -22.88 16.40 -31.02
CA LEU A 141 -22.28 16.28 -32.34
C LEU A 141 -21.90 14.84 -32.64
N ASP A 142 -22.25 14.38 -33.83
CA ASP A 142 -21.75 13.11 -34.38
C ASP A 142 -20.70 13.41 -35.45
N GLY A 143 -19.70 12.54 -35.57
CA GLY A 143 -18.62 12.72 -36.54
C GLY A 143 -17.54 11.66 -36.39
N ASN A 144 -16.36 11.96 -36.91
CA ASN A 144 -15.20 11.08 -36.85
C ASN A 144 -14.02 11.81 -36.20
N LEU A 145 -13.31 11.08 -35.35
CA LEU A 145 -12.06 11.49 -34.74
C LEU A 145 -10.91 10.73 -35.39
N THR A 146 -10.07 11.42 -36.14
CA THR A 146 -8.87 10.82 -36.73
C THR A 146 -7.69 11.04 -35.80
N VAL A 147 -7.06 9.95 -35.36
CA VAL A 147 -5.84 9.96 -34.54
C VAL A 147 -4.65 9.67 -35.42
N THR A 148 -3.70 10.59 -35.47
CA THR A 148 -2.46 10.50 -36.26
C THR A 148 -1.26 10.60 -35.35
N LYS A 149 -0.27 9.72 -35.55
CA LYS A 149 1.05 9.87 -34.95
C LYS A 149 1.94 10.70 -35.87
N LEU A 150 2.61 11.69 -35.30
CA LEU A 150 3.45 12.64 -36.04
C LEU A 150 4.93 12.22 -36.05
N ASP A 151 5.29 11.23 -35.24
CA ASP A 151 6.66 10.85 -34.95
C ASP A 151 7.03 9.44 -35.42
N ASP A 152 6.08 8.70 -36.00
CA ASP A 152 6.31 7.40 -36.62
C ASP A 152 5.45 7.21 -37.88
N ASP A 153 5.60 6.05 -38.51
CA ASP A 153 4.88 5.63 -39.69
C ASP A 153 3.62 4.81 -39.36
N PHE A 154 3.04 4.94 -38.17
CA PHE A 154 1.79 4.25 -37.86
C PHE A 154 0.62 4.92 -38.61
N PRO A 155 -0.26 4.16 -39.29
CA PRO A 155 -1.34 4.75 -40.07
C PRO A 155 -2.32 5.55 -39.19
N PRO A 156 -2.88 6.67 -39.68
CA PRO A 156 -4.00 7.33 -39.02
C PRO A 156 -5.20 6.39 -38.87
N ILE A 157 -5.81 6.36 -37.69
CA ILE A 157 -7.02 5.57 -37.41
C ILE A 157 -8.18 6.50 -37.08
N SER A 158 -9.35 6.23 -37.65
CA SER A 158 -10.56 7.00 -37.40
C SER A 158 -11.50 6.28 -36.43
N TRP A 159 -12.01 7.04 -35.46
CA TRP A 159 -12.88 6.58 -34.38
C TRP A 159 -14.20 7.34 -34.42
N PRO A 160 -15.34 6.69 -34.14
CA PRO A 160 -16.63 7.37 -34.15
C PRO A 160 -16.77 8.34 -32.97
N VAL A 161 -17.28 9.53 -33.25
CA VAL A 161 -17.80 10.47 -32.25
C VAL A 161 -19.32 10.34 -32.24
N CYS A 162 -19.89 10.03 -31.08
CA CYS A 162 -21.32 9.84 -30.88
C CYS A 162 -21.81 10.78 -29.79
N SER A 163 -22.80 11.62 -30.09
CA SER A 163 -23.36 12.58 -29.15
C SER A 163 -22.29 13.37 -28.39
N SER A 164 -21.29 13.88 -29.11
CA SER A 164 -20.11 14.59 -28.61
C SER A 164 -19.11 13.77 -27.80
N HIS A 165 -19.30 12.47 -27.61
CA HIS A 165 -18.38 11.60 -26.88
C HIS A 165 -17.58 10.72 -27.84
N TRP A 166 -16.32 10.43 -27.47
CA TRP A 166 -15.45 9.59 -28.28
C TRP A 166 -14.54 8.75 -27.40
N LYS A 167 -14.13 7.59 -27.92
CA LYS A 167 -13.13 6.69 -27.34
C LYS A 167 -12.21 6.24 -28.46
N ALA A 168 -10.91 6.26 -28.21
CA ALA A 168 -9.90 5.92 -29.20
C ALA A 168 -8.76 5.14 -28.56
N LEU A 169 -8.33 4.06 -29.22
CA LEU A 169 -7.12 3.34 -28.86
C LEU A 169 -5.94 3.90 -29.67
N VAL A 170 -4.82 4.13 -29.00
CA VAL A 170 -3.61 4.69 -29.63
C VAL A 170 -2.43 3.78 -29.38
N TYR A 171 -1.77 3.35 -30.45
CA TYR A 171 -0.55 2.54 -30.39
C TYR A 171 0.67 3.40 -30.03
N LEU A 172 1.46 2.95 -29.06
CA LEU A 172 2.61 3.67 -28.53
C LEU A 172 3.89 2.85 -28.71
N ARG A 173 4.99 3.55 -28.99
CA ARG A 173 6.34 3.00 -28.95
C ARG A 173 7.07 3.49 -27.70
N PRO A 174 8.08 2.76 -27.19
CA PRO A 174 8.93 3.26 -26.12
C PRO A 174 9.50 4.65 -26.46
N GLY A 175 9.42 5.58 -25.51
CA GLY A 175 9.84 6.97 -25.68
C GLY A 175 8.68 7.95 -25.91
N PRO A 176 8.97 9.18 -26.40
CA PRO A 176 7.95 10.18 -26.70
C PRO A 176 7.12 9.76 -27.92
N ASN A 177 5.79 9.94 -27.83
CA ASN A 177 4.82 9.71 -28.90
C ASN A 177 4.05 11.01 -29.12
N LYS A 178 4.11 11.59 -30.32
CA LYS A 178 3.45 12.87 -30.64
C LYS A 178 2.16 12.59 -31.41
N ILE A 179 1.03 12.85 -30.76
CA ILE A 179 -0.29 12.48 -31.24
C ILE A 179 -1.05 13.74 -31.64
N ARG A 180 -1.68 13.70 -32.81
CA ARG A 180 -2.65 14.68 -33.29
C ARG A 180 -4.03 14.02 -33.35
N LEU A 181 -5.01 14.64 -32.71
CA LEU A 181 -6.41 14.22 -32.74
C LEU A 181 -7.20 15.27 -33.52
N GLU A 182 -7.94 14.83 -34.52
CA GLU A 182 -8.66 15.71 -35.43
C GLU A 182 -10.13 15.32 -35.51
N PHE A 183 -11.01 16.29 -35.28
CA PHE A 183 -12.45 16.08 -35.40
C PHE A 183 -12.98 16.58 -36.75
N SER A 184 -13.77 15.73 -37.41
CA SER A 184 -14.52 16.07 -38.62
C SER A 184 -15.99 15.69 -38.47
N SER A 185 -16.89 16.56 -38.92
CA SER A 185 -18.33 16.27 -38.96
C SER A 185 -18.98 16.95 -40.15
N PRO A 186 -19.92 16.28 -40.87
CA PRO A 186 -20.71 16.93 -41.91
C PRO A 186 -21.50 18.14 -41.41
N LYS A 187 -21.77 18.23 -40.10
CA LYS A 187 -22.53 19.31 -39.46
C LYS A 187 -21.66 20.52 -39.09
N VAL A 188 -20.34 20.46 -39.27
CA VAL A 188 -19.39 21.50 -38.83
C VAL A 188 -18.58 22.03 -40.01
N VAL A 189 -18.50 23.36 -40.12
CA VAL A 189 -17.81 24.09 -41.20
C VAL A 189 -16.30 23.82 -41.18
N ASN A 190 -15.67 23.73 -42.35
CA ASN A 190 -14.23 23.46 -42.55
C ASN A 190 -13.72 22.04 -42.20
N SER A 191 -14.62 21.08 -41.96
CA SER A 191 -14.28 19.67 -41.69
C SER A 191 -13.60 18.92 -42.87
N SER A 192 -13.63 19.47 -44.08
CA SER A 192 -13.12 18.86 -45.32
C SER A 192 -11.99 19.64 -46.00
N THR A 193 -11.44 20.66 -45.32
CA THR A 193 -10.33 21.46 -45.85
C THR A 193 -8.98 20.83 -45.49
N SER A 194 -7.94 21.05 -46.31
CA SER A 194 -6.58 20.51 -46.07
C SER A 194 -5.90 21.04 -44.80
N ASN A 195 -6.50 22.03 -44.13
CA ASN A 195 -6.07 22.57 -42.83
C ASN A 195 -7.20 22.45 -41.81
N PRO A 196 -7.34 21.29 -41.16
CA PRO A 196 -8.45 21.04 -40.26
C PRO A 196 -8.28 21.84 -38.98
N ILE A 197 -9.22 22.76 -38.76
CA ILE A 197 -9.22 23.74 -37.67
C ILE A 197 -9.58 23.13 -36.30
N HIS A 198 -10.09 21.90 -36.27
CA HIS A 198 -10.59 21.21 -35.07
C HIS A 198 -9.61 20.13 -34.59
N ALA A 199 -8.40 20.53 -34.23
CA ALA A 199 -7.33 19.60 -33.82
C ALA A 199 -6.81 19.88 -32.42
N SER A 200 -6.42 18.80 -31.74
CA SER A 200 -5.72 18.78 -30.45
C SER A 200 -4.43 17.99 -30.55
N TYR A 201 -3.43 18.36 -29.77
CA TYR A 201 -2.12 17.71 -29.74
C TYR A 201 -1.84 17.17 -28.35
N LEU A 202 -1.20 16.00 -28.29
CA LEU A 202 -0.84 15.31 -27.07
C LEU A 202 0.49 14.60 -27.24
N THR A 203 1.43 14.81 -26.31
CA THR A 203 2.68 14.06 -26.23
C THR A 203 2.60 13.08 -25.06
N LEU A 204 2.81 11.80 -25.31
CA LEU A 204 2.84 10.74 -24.29
C LEU A 204 4.21 10.08 -24.24
N HIS A 205 4.74 9.85 -23.04
CA HIS A 205 6.00 9.16 -22.84
C HIS A 205 5.77 7.72 -22.39
N MET A 206 5.93 6.76 -23.30
CA MET A 206 5.76 5.34 -22.97
C MET A 206 7.08 4.78 -22.44
N ILE A 207 7.06 4.20 -21.24
CA ILE A 207 8.21 3.55 -20.61
C ILE A 207 7.85 2.08 -20.35
N PRO A 208 8.57 1.12 -20.94
CA PRO A 208 8.37 -0.29 -20.62
C PRO A 208 8.74 -0.61 -19.17
N SER A 209 7.86 -1.28 -18.42
CA SER A 209 8.11 -1.71 -17.04
C SER A 209 9.00 -2.96 -16.95
N LEU A 210 10.24 -2.91 -17.46
CA LEU A 210 11.11 -4.09 -17.58
C LEU A 210 11.43 -4.79 -16.25
N ASN A 211 11.32 -4.09 -15.12
CA ASN A 211 11.51 -4.64 -13.78
C ASN A 211 10.32 -5.47 -13.27
N ALA A 212 9.16 -5.42 -13.95
CA ALA A 212 7.99 -6.21 -13.62
C ALA A 212 8.00 -7.54 -14.41
N PRO A 213 7.62 -8.67 -13.80
CA PRO A 213 7.44 -9.92 -14.52
C PRO A 213 6.34 -9.77 -15.58
N PRO A 214 6.55 -10.27 -16.81
CA PRO A 214 5.54 -10.19 -17.85
C PRO A 214 4.43 -11.22 -17.65
N LEU A 215 3.26 -10.94 -18.23
CA LEU A 215 2.29 -11.96 -18.58
C LEU A 215 2.71 -12.58 -19.92
N HIS A 216 3.04 -13.87 -19.92
CA HIS A 216 3.33 -14.60 -21.16
C HIS A 216 2.01 -15.03 -21.81
N LEU A 217 1.91 -14.82 -23.12
CA LEU A 217 0.79 -15.25 -23.93
C LEU A 217 1.17 -16.56 -24.62
N ALA A 218 0.31 -17.57 -24.56
CA ALA A 218 0.54 -18.85 -25.21
C ALA A 218 -0.72 -19.38 -25.92
N ILE A 219 -0.53 -20.04 -27.06
CA ILE A 219 -1.56 -20.83 -27.73
C ILE A 219 -1.14 -22.30 -27.61
N LEU A 220 -1.99 -23.10 -26.96
CA LEU A 220 -1.78 -24.53 -26.79
C LEU A 220 -2.62 -25.30 -27.81
N LEU A 221 -1.98 -26.24 -28.51
CA LEU A 221 -2.63 -27.10 -29.48
C LEU A 221 -2.17 -28.56 -29.32
N GLY A 222 -3.01 -29.51 -29.72
CA GLY A 222 -2.67 -30.92 -29.76
C GLY A 222 -1.53 -31.20 -30.73
N LYS A 223 -0.78 -32.29 -30.50
CA LYS A 223 0.35 -32.67 -31.37
C LYS A 223 -0.05 -32.82 -32.84
N ASP A 224 -1.25 -33.34 -33.10
CA ASP A 224 -1.87 -33.56 -34.41
C ASP A 224 -2.82 -32.43 -34.84
N SER A 225 -2.83 -31.31 -34.11
CA SER A 225 -3.72 -30.19 -34.42
C SER A 225 -3.37 -29.53 -35.75
N PRO A 226 -4.38 -29.24 -36.59
CA PRO A 226 -4.23 -28.45 -37.80
C PRO A 226 -4.02 -26.96 -37.52
N GLY A 227 -4.15 -26.52 -36.26
CA GLY A 227 -4.01 -25.11 -35.88
C GLY A 227 -5.15 -24.24 -36.42
N THR A 228 -6.39 -24.73 -36.33
CA THR A 228 -7.59 -24.00 -36.75
C THR A 228 -8.62 -23.90 -35.63
N PHE A 229 -9.35 -22.79 -35.56
CA PHE A 229 -10.46 -22.59 -34.61
C PHE A 229 -11.83 -22.61 -35.31
N ASP A 230 -12.88 -22.83 -34.53
CA ASP A 230 -14.25 -22.88 -35.04
C ASP A 230 -14.73 -21.51 -35.54
N THR A 231 -15.31 -21.48 -36.74
CA THR A 231 -15.92 -20.29 -37.32
C THR A 231 -16.99 -20.69 -38.34
N HIS A 232 -17.89 -19.76 -38.67
CA HIS A 232 -18.87 -19.96 -39.73
C HIS A 232 -18.16 -20.07 -41.11
N PRO A 233 -18.57 -20.98 -42.03
CA PRO A 233 -17.91 -21.16 -43.33
C PRO A 233 -17.68 -19.87 -44.12
N ALA A 234 -18.68 -18.98 -44.17
CA ALA A 234 -18.55 -17.69 -44.84
C ALA A 234 -17.46 -16.77 -44.25
N ARG A 235 -17.15 -16.90 -42.95
CA ARG A 235 -16.03 -16.16 -42.33
C ARG A 235 -14.68 -16.82 -42.60
N VAL A 236 -14.62 -18.15 -42.77
CA VAL A 236 -13.39 -18.82 -43.21
C VAL A 236 -12.91 -18.23 -44.52
N GLU A 237 -13.82 -18.06 -45.49
CA GLU A 237 -13.49 -17.50 -46.80
C GLU A 237 -13.03 -16.04 -46.74
N LYS A 238 -13.57 -15.25 -45.79
CA LYS A 238 -13.29 -13.81 -45.67
C LYS A 238 -12.07 -13.48 -44.80
N GLU A 239 -11.94 -14.15 -43.66
CA GLU A 239 -10.98 -13.81 -42.59
C GLU A 239 -9.94 -14.93 -42.34
N GLY A 240 -10.23 -16.15 -42.80
CA GLY A 240 -9.48 -17.34 -42.42
C GLY A 240 -9.75 -17.79 -40.97
N ASN A 241 -9.31 -18.99 -40.63
CA ASN A 241 -9.41 -19.55 -39.27
C ASN A 241 -8.14 -20.27 -38.80
N GLY A 242 -7.02 -20.00 -39.46
CA GLY A 242 -5.73 -20.61 -39.16
C GLY A 242 -5.00 -19.96 -37.97
N LEU A 243 -3.83 -20.52 -37.66
CA LEU A 243 -3.01 -20.12 -36.52
C LEU A 243 -2.57 -18.65 -36.57
N GLU A 244 -2.25 -18.12 -37.76
CA GLU A 244 -1.85 -16.72 -37.92
C GLU A 244 -2.99 -15.76 -37.55
N THR A 245 -4.21 -16.02 -38.04
CA THR A 245 -5.40 -15.24 -37.67
C THR A 245 -5.65 -15.33 -36.16
N ALA A 246 -5.49 -16.52 -35.57
CA ALA A 246 -5.64 -16.72 -34.14
C ALA A 246 -4.63 -15.92 -33.31
N VAL A 247 -3.35 -15.93 -33.73
CA VAL A 247 -2.28 -15.13 -33.12
C VAL A 247 -2.61 -13.64 -33.14
N ASN A 248 -3.09 -13.11 -34.27
CA ASN A 248 -3.43 -11.70 -34.42
C ASN A 248 -4.61 -11.30 -33.52
N LYS A 249 -5.70 -12.08 -33.56
CA LYS A 249 -6.89 -11.86 -32.75
C LYS A 249 -6.60 -11.98 -31.25
N PHE A 250 -5.79 -12.96 -30.85
CA PHE A 250 -5.40 -13.15 -29.45
C PHE A 250 -4.50 -12.02 -28.95
N ARG A 251 -3.54 -11.58 -29.76
CA ARG A 251 -2.67 -10.43 -29.44
C ARG A 251 -3.48 -9.15 -29.26
N MET A 252 -4.45 -8.89 -30.14
CA MET A 252 -5.32 -7.72 -30.01
C MET A 252 -6.16 -7.76 -28.73
N ALA A 253 -6.75 -8.92 -28.40
CA ALA A 253 -7.44 -9.11 -27.13
C ALA A 253 -6.54 -8.80 -25.92
N ALA A 254 -5.28 -9.23 -25.96
CA ALA A 254 -4.31 -8.93 -24.91
C ALA A 254 -4.01 -7.42 -24.80
N TYR A 255 -3.91 -6.69 -25.91
CA TYR A 255 -3.79 -5.23 -25.88
C TYR A 255 -5.02 -4.52 -25.32
N LEU A 256 -6.23 -5.03 -25.60
CA LEU A 256 -7.46 -4.54 -24.98
C LEU A 256 -7.45 -4.75 -23.46
N TRP A 257 -7.02 -5.93 -22.98
CA TRP A 257 -6.87 -6.19 -21.54
C TRP A 257 -5.91 -5.23 -20.86
N GLN A 258 -4.74 -5.01 -21.47
CA GLN A 258 -3.72 -4.12 -20.93
C GLN A 258 -4.24 -2.67 -20.87
N SER A 259 -4.91 -2.21 -21.94
CA SER A 259 -5.51 -0.88 -22.05
C SER A 259 -6.62 -0.66 -21.02
N PHE A 260 -7.55 -1.61 -20.93
CA PHE A 260 -8.66 -1.60 -19.98
C PHE A 260 -8.13 -1.52 -18.55
N THR A 261 -7.22 -2.42 -18.20
CA THR A 261 -6.69 -2.51 -16.83
C THR A 261 -5.93 -1.24 -16.43
N ALA A 262 -5.14 -0.67 -17.35
CA ALA A 262 -4.44 0.60 -17.11
C ALA A 262 -5.40 1.78 -16.89
N GLU A 263 -6.52 1.82 -17.61
CA GLU A 263 -7.56 2.84 -17.44
C GLU A 263 -8.32 2.68 -16.13
N GLN A 264 -8.72 1.45 -15.77
CA GLN A 264 -9.40 1.21 -14.48
C GLN A 264 -8.48 1.54 -13.30
N MET A 265 -7.20 1.15 -13.34
CA MET A 265 -6.24 1.51 -12.28
C MET A 265 -6.07 3.03 -12.11
N LEU A 266 -6.14 3.79 -13.21
CA LEU A 266 -6.14 5.26 -13.14
C LEU A 266 -7.41 5.79 -12.45
N ARG A 267 -8.58 5.23 -12.79
CA ARG A 267 -9.87 5.63 -12.20
C ARG A 267 -9.93 5.32 -10.70
N HIS A 268 -9.35 4.19 -10.29
CA HIS A 268 -9.12 3.79 -8.89
C HIS A 268 -8.01 4.59 -8.18
N LYS A 269 -7.44 5.63 -8.82
CA LYS A 269 -6.42 6.53 -8.25
C LYS A 269 -5.08 5.86 -7.92
N PHE A 270 -4.73 4.78 -8.62
CA PHE A 270 -3.43 4.11 -8.47
C PHE A 270 -2.45 4.44 -9.60
N GLY A 271 -2.81 5.38 -10.49
CA GLY A 271 -2.07 5.67 -11.71
C GLY A 271 -2.29 4.58 -12.77
N ARG A 272 -1.68 4.74 -13.95
CA ARG A 272 -1.87 3.84 -15.11
C ARG A 272 -1.06 2.55 -14.97
N ARG A 273 -1.26 1.81 -13.88
CA ARG A 273 -0.62 0.52 -13.61
C ARG A 273 -1.26 -0.57 -14.45
N THR A 274 -0.45 -1.45 -15.00
CA THR A 274 -0.91 -2.64 -15.72
C THR A 274 0.23 -3.64 -15.84
N PHE A 275 -0.08 -4.87 -16.21
CA PHE A 275 0.91 -5.89 -16.53
C PHE A 275 1.53 -5.63 -17.91
N ARG A 276 2.79 -6.02 -18.08
CA ARG A 276 3.47 -5.99 -19.39
C ARG A 276 3.40 -7.36 -20.08
N PHE A 277 3.67 -7.37 -21.37
CA PHE A 277 3.92 -8.60 -22.12
C PHE A 277 5.42 -8.80 -22.38
N GLU A 278 5.81 -10.04 -22.63
CA GLU A 278 7.06 -10.30 -23.37
C GLU A 278 6.86 -9.84 -24.81
N GLU A 279 7.86 -9.17 -25.38
CA GLU A 279 7.78 -8.62 -26.73
C GLU A 279 8.81 -9.30 -27.64
N GLU A 280 8.47 -9.40 -28.92
CA GLU A 280 9.35 -9.86 -29.99
C GLU A 280 9.29 -8.89 -31.17
N TRP A 281 10.38 -8.85 -31.96
CA TRP A 281 10.43 -8.10 -33.20
C TRP A 281 9.85 -8.95 -34.33
N THR A 282 8.70 -8.56 -34.88
CA THR A 282 7.96 -9.33 -35.88
C THR A 282 7.14 -8.40 -36.78
N SER A 283 6.48 -8.94 -37.80
CA SER A 283 5.56 -8.18 -38.65
C SER A 283 4.45 -7.54 -37.81
N GLY A 284 4.23 -6.24 -37.97
CA GLY A 284 3.26 -5.47 -37.21
C GLY A 284 1.84 -6.00 -37.43
N THR A 285 1.13 -6.26 -36.34
CA THR A 285 -0.25 -6.81 -36.40
C THR A 285 -1.28 -5.86 -35.81
N ALA A 286 -0.84 -4.73 -35.25
CA ALA A 286 -1.73 -3.73 -34.67
C ALA A 286 -2.57 -2.96 -35.71
N ASN A 287 -2.20 -2.99 -37.00
CA ASN A 287 -2.96 -2.40 -38.10
C ASN A 287 -2.82 -3.21 -39.41
N HIS A 288 -3.73 -2.99 -40.35
CA HIS A 288 -3.74 -3.72 -41.63
C HIS A 288 -2.55 -3.40 -42.53
N ARG A 289 -2.14 -2.12 -42.58
CA ARG A 289 -1.10 -1.65 -43.48
C ARG A 289 0.24 -2.30 -43.19
N ASP A 290 0.61 -2.41 -41.93
CA ASP A 290 1.88 -3.02 -41.54
C ASP A 290 1.91 -4.50 -41.87
N ARG A 291 0.77 -5.18 -41.72
CA ARG A 291 0.62 -6.60 -42.09
C ARG A 291 0.78 -6.81 -43.59
N GLU A 292 0.14 -5.97 -44.42
CA GLU A 292 0.23 -6.05 -45.88
C GLU A 292 1.62 -5.68 -46.41
N THR A 293 2.28 -4.71 -45.77
CA THR A 293 3.61 -4.23 -46.19
C THR A 293 4.77 -5.01 -45.56
N GLY A 294 4.50 -5.89 -44.59
CA GLY A 294 5.53 -6.61 -43.83
C GLY A 294 6.35 -5.72 -42.89
N SER A 295 5.84 -4.54 -42.55
CA SER A 295 6.52 -3.57 -41.69
C SER A 295 6.74 -4.18 -40.30
N GLN A 296 7.99 -4.22 -39.85
CA GLN A 296 8.35 -4.84 -38.58
C GLN A 296 8.09 -3.90 -37.40
N ARG A 297 7.54 -4.43 -36.31
CA ARG A 297 7.34 -3.73 -35.04
C ARG A 297 7.71 -4.65 -33.88
N SER A 298 7.94 -4.04 -32.71
CA SER A 298 7.94 -4.78 -31.46
C SER A 298 6.49 -5.12 -31.17
N GLU A 299 6.13 -6.38 -30.98
CA GLU A 299 4.76 -6.84 -30.70
C GLU A 299 4.77 -7.82 -29.52
N ALA A 300 3.64 -7.97 -28.82
CA ALA A 300 3.53 -8.96 -27.76
C ALA A 300 3.71 -10.37 -28.35
N LYS A 301 4.64 -11.13 -27.78
CA LYS A 301 5.02 -12.47 -28.22
C LYS A 301 3.94 -13.47 -27.87
N ILE A 302 3.54 -14.28 -28.86
CA ILE A 302 2.60 -15.39 -28.66
C ILE A 302 3.37 -16.71 -28.77
N ASN A 303 3.50 -17.43 -27.67
CA ASN A 303 4.21 -18.71 -27.63
C ASN A 303 3.30 -19.82 -28.17
N ILE A 304 3.73 -20.49 -29.24
CA ILE A 304 2.98 -21.63 -29.81
C ILE A 304 3.49 -22.91 -29.16
N ILE A 305 2.63 -23.57 -28.39
CA ILE A 305 2.98 -24.77 -27.62
C ILE A 305 2.19 -25.96 -28.19
N ARG A 306 2.89 -26.98 -28.68
CA ARG A 306 2.28 -28.28 -29.01
C ARG A 306 2.34 -29.20 -27.80
N SER A 307 1.17 -29.67 -27.38
CA SER A 307 1.02 -30.65 -26.30
C SER A 307 1.40 -32.05 -26.77
N ASP A 308 1.82 -32.92 -25.85
CA ASP A 308 1.97 -34.36 -26.11
C ASP A 308 0.64 -35.10 -26.35
N LYS A 309 -0.48 -34.44 -26.00
CA LYS A 309 -1.85 -34.93 -26.21
C LYS A 309 -2.32 -34.68 -27.65
N THR A 310 -3.12 -35.61 -28.17
CA THR A 310 -3.86 -35.45 -29.44
C THR A 310 -5.05 -34.51 -29.28
N VAL A 311 -5.55 -33.97 -30.38
CA VAL A 311 -6.81 -33.20 -30.42
C VAL A 311 -7.96 -34.01 -29.85
N ALA A 312 -8.02 -35.31 -30.17
CA ALA A 312 -9.05 -36.21 -29.66
C ALA A 312 -8.99 -36.34 -28.12
N GLU A 313 -7.80 -36.47 -27.54
CA GLU A 313 -7.62 -36.46 -26.08
C GLU A 313 -8.02 -35.10 -25.48
N LEU A 314 -7.61 -33.97 -26.07
CA LEU A 314 -7.98 -32.65 -25.57
C LEU A 314 -9.50 -32.38 -25.62
N ARG A 315 -10.21 -33.00 -26.58
CA ARG A 315 -11.66 -32.86 -26.76
C ARG A 315 -12.48 -33.94 -26.04
N ASP A 316 -11.87 -34.71 -25.14
CA ASP A 316 -12.60 -35.73 -24.37
C ASP A 316 -13.79 -35.11 -23.61
N LEU A 317 -14.98 -35.67 -23.84
CA LEU A 317 -16.23 -35.26 -23.21
C LEU A 317 -16.21 -35.41 -21.68
N ASN A 318 -15.35 -36.26 -21.14
CA ASN A 318 -15.15 -36.41 -19.71
C ASN A 318 -14.37 -35.23 -19.10
N MET A 319 -13.66 -34.46 -19.91
CA MET A 319 -12.97 -33.21 -19.51
C MET A 319 -13.74 -31.93 -19.86
N ALA A 320 -14.79 -32.02 -20.68
CA ALA A 320 -15.59 -30.87 -21.07
C ALA A 320 -16.30 -30.22 -19.87
N GLN A 321 -15.91 -28.99 -19.52
CA GLN A 321 -16.38 -28.29 -18.31
C GLN A 321 -17.92 -28.10 -18.30
N GLN A 322 -18.49 -27.79 -19.47
CA GLN A 322 -19.92 -27.57 -19.67
C GLN A 322 -20.75 -28.87 -19.70
N HIS A 323 -20.11 -30.03 -19.85
CA HIS A 323 -20.80 -31.31 -19.86
C HIS A 323 -21.21 -31.73 -18.44
N LYS A 324 -22.50 -32.01 -18.21
CA LYS A 324 -23.01 -32.33 -16.86
C LYS A 324 -22.49 -33.65 -16.31
N SER A 325 -22.26 -34.63 -17.18
CA SER A 325 -21.86 -36.00 -16.82
C SER A 325 -20.33 -36.21 -16.78
N ALA A 326 -19.55 -35.17 -17.05
CA ALA A 326 -18.09 -35.21 -17.00
C ALA A 326 -17.58 -35.36 -15.56
N ASN A 327 -16.65 -36.30 -15.36
CA ASN A 327 -16.03 -36.61 -14.07
C ASN A 327 -14.69 -35.89 -13.86
N ASP A 328 -14.01 -35.42 -14.92
CA ASP A 328 -12.68 -34.80 -14.86
C ASP A 328 -12.64 -33.39 -15.49
N LYS A 329 -13.47 -32.49 -14.98
CA LYS A 329 -13.64 -31.14 -15.55
C LYS A 329 -12.41 -30.23 -15.47
N ASP A 330 -11.42 -30.60 -14.65
CA ASP A 330 -10.20 -29.84 -14.42
C ASP A 330 -9.00 -30.42 -15.20
N GLY A 331 -9.17 -31.55 -15.91
CA GLY A 331 -8.09 -32.27 -16.60
C GLY A 331 -7.31 -31.40 -17.59
N LEU A 332 -8.00 -30.52 -18.32
CA LEU A 332 -7.37 -29.58 -19.26
C LEU A 332 -6.40 -28.60 -18.59
N PHE A 333 -6.66 -28.20 -17.34
CA PHE A 333 -5.75 -27.33 -16.59
C PHE A 333 -4.44 -28.05 -16.27
N GLY A 334 -4.51 -29.34 -15.91
CA GLY A 334 -3.33 -30.17 -15.70
C GLY A 334 -2.47 -30.32 -16.96
N VAL A 335 -3.11 -30.60 -18.10
CA VAL A 335 -2.43 -30.73 -19.41
C VAL A 335 -1.74 -29.42 -19.80
N ALA A 336 -2.42 -28.28 -19.66
CA ALA A 336 -1.84 -26.97 -19.97
C ALA A 336 -0.69 -26.62 -19.02
N MET A 337 -0.83 -26.90 -17.73
CA MET A 337 0.21 -26.67 -16.72
C MET A 337 1.48 -27.47 -17.03
N GLU A 338 1.34 -28.74 -17.42
CA GLU A 338 2.48 -29.58 -17.80
C GLU A 338 3.17 -29.04 -19.06
N ALA A 339 2.43 -28.75 -20.12
CA ALA A 339 2.98 -28.24 -21.38
C ALA A 339 3.70 -26.89 -21.18
N VAL A 340 3.12 -25.99 -20.39
CA VAL A 340 3.73 -24.68 -20.04
C VAL A 340 5.02 -24.88 -19.23
N ARG A 341 5.02 -25.77 -18.22
CA ARG A 341 6.22 -26.05 -17.42
C ARG A 341 7.35 -26.60 -18.28
N GLN A 342 7.06 -27.53 -19.19
CA GLN A 342 8.05 -28.08 -20.10
C GLN A 342 8.60 -27.02 -21.07
N HIS A 343 7.73 -26.14 -21.61
CA HIS A 343 8.13 -25.12 -22.56
C HIS A 343 9.01 -24.02 -21.94
N PHE A 344 8.59 -23.47 -20.79
CA PHE A 344 9.28 -22.33 -20.17
C PHE A 344 10.40 -22.75 -19.20
N ASN A 345 10.34 -23.96 -18.64
CA ASN A 345 11.33 -24.51 -17.70
C ASN A 345 11.76 -23.49 -16.62
N PRO A 346 10.80 -23.00 -15.78
CA PRO A 346 11.07 -21.95 -14.80
C PRO A 346 12.11 -22.42 -13.77
N ARG A 347 13.00 -21.52 -13.36
CA ARG A 347 13.97 -21.81 -12.30
C ARG A 347 13.26 -21.89 -10.94
N PRO A 348 13.78 -22.65 -9.97
CA PRO A 348 13.23 -22.66 -8.62
C PRO A 348 13.09 -21.25 -8.04
N GLY A 349 11.88 -20.91 -7.57
CA GLY A 349 11.56 -19.57 -7.04
C GLY A 349 11.31 -18.47 -8.07
N GLN A 350 11.39 -18.76 -9.37
CA GLN A 350 11.00 -17.81 -10.43
C GLN A 350 9.49 -17.90 -10.67
N HIS A 351 8.74 -16.87 -10.27
CA HIS A 351 7.31 -16.79 -10.60
C HIS A 351 7.10 -16.52 -12.09
N LEU A 352 6.31 -17.37 -12.74
CA LEU A 352 5.95 -17.32 -14.14
C LEU A 352 4.42 -17.14 -14.25
N TYR A 353 4.00 -16.13 -15.00
CA TYR A 353 2.58 -15.82 -15.26
C TYR A 353 2.28 -16.12 -16.72
N VAL A 354 1.45 -17.13 -16.99
CA VAL A 354 1.16 -17.57 -18.37
C VAL A 354 -0.34 -17.67 -18.56
N THR A 355 -0.85 -17.03 -19.61
CA THR A 355 -2.23 -17.23 -20.07
C THR A 355 -2.24 -18.03 -21.38
N VAL A 356 -3.10 -19.04 -21.44
CA VAL A 356 -3.16 -20.04 -22.50
C VAL A 356 -4.51 -19.99 -23.20
N LEU A 357 -4.46 -19.75 -24.51
CA LEU A 357 -5.59 -20.00 -25.41
C LEU A 357 -5.52 -21.45 -25.90
N LEU A 358 -6.53 -22.26 -25.57
CA LEU A 358 -6.69 -23.63 -26.07
C LEU A 358 -7.22 -23.55 -27.50
N MET A 359 -6.35 -23.81 -28.47
CA MET A 359 -6.64 -23.65 -29.89
C MET A 359 -7.72 -24.61 -30.38
N ASP A 360 -7.70 -25.84 -29.86
CA ASP A 360 -8.55 -26.92 -30.33
C ASP A 360 -9.92 -26.97 -29.66
N ALA A 361 -10.39 -25.89 -29.04
CA ALA A 361 -11.77 -25.81 -28.55
C ALA A 361 -12.76 -26.00 -29.71
N HIS A 362 -13.80 -26.82 -29.52
CA HIS A 362 -14.72 -27.20 -30.59
C HIS A 362 -16.16 -27.35 -30.11
N TRP A 363 -17.08 -26.77 -30.86
CA TRP A 363 -18.51 -26.88 -30.67
C TRP A 363 -19.04 -28.16 -31.33
N ASP A 364 -19.42 -29.14 -30.50
CA ASP A 364 -20.14 -30.31 -30.98
C ASP A 364 -21.63 -29.95 -31.10
N ALA A 365 -22.07 -29.62 -32.32
CA ALA A 365 -23.46 -29.27 -32.61
C ALA A 365 -24.45 -30.42 -32.34
N SER A 366 -23.99 -31.69 -32.41
CA SER A 366 -24.84 -32.85 -32.17
C SER A 366 -25.15 -33.02 -30.69
N GLN A 367 -24.14 -32.82 -29.82
CA GLN A 367 -24.28 -32.94 -28.37
C GLN A 367 -24.63 -31.61 -27.71
N LYS A 368 -24.51 -30.49 -28.43
CA LYS A 368 -24.66 -29.12 -27.94
C LYS A 368 -23.75 -28.84 -26.75
N VAL A 369 -22.50 -29.30 -26.85
CA VAL A 369 -21.48 -29.18 -25.81
C VAL A 369 -20.19 -28.65 -26.43
N LEU A 370 -19.55 -27.73 -25.72
CA LEU A 370 -18.23 -27.25 -26.07
C LEU A 370 -17.15 -28.18 -25.48
N THR A 371 -16.30 -28.74 -26.35
CA THR A 371 -15.17 -29.62 -26.02
C THR A 371 -13.85 -28.88 -26.20
N GLY A 372 -12.76 -29.37 -25.58
CA GLY A 372 -11.45 -28.71 -25.67
C GLY A 372 -11.40 -27.31 -25.03
N HIS A 373 -12.37 -27.00 -24.18
CA HIS A 373 -12.50 -25.72 -23.48
C HIS A 373 -12.63 -25.94 -21.97
N ALA A 374 -11.84 -25.17 -21.23
CA ALA A 374 -12.07 -24.86 -19.83
C ALA A 374 -11.73 -23.38 -19.61
N ALA A 375 -12.49 -22.73 -18.72
CA ALA A 375 -12.20 -21.41 -18.18
C ALA A 375 -11.79 -21.61 -16.72
N LEU A 376 -10.49 -21.55 -16.48
CA LEU A 376 -9.87 -21.77 -15.17
C LEU A 376 -8.60 -20.91 -15.04
N GLY A 377 -8.44 -20.26 -13.90
CA GLY A 377 -7.24 -19.51 -13.53
C GLY A 377 -6.79 -19.79 -12.11
N GLY A 378 -5.48 -19.74 -11.88
CA GLY A 378 -4.89 -19.91 -10.56
C GLY A 378 -3.40 -20.27 -10.64
N GLY A 379 -2.77 -20.52 -9.51
CA GLY A 379 -1.35 -20.88 -9.49
C GLY A 379 -0.96 -21.63 -8.24
N SER A 380 0.04 -22.50 -8.36
CA SER A 380 0.69 -23.14 -7.23
C SER A 380 2.18 -23.31 -7.52
N GLY A 381 3.03 -22.88 -6.58
CA GLY A 381 4.48 -22.88 -6.75
C GLY A 381 4.96 -21.79 -7.71
N GLU A 382 5.84 -22.14 -8.66
CA GLU A 382 6.45 -21.19 -9.59
C GLU A 382 5.52 -20.73 -10.74
N VAL A 383 4.51 -21.53 -11.13
CA VAL A 383 3.70 -21.24 -12.32
C VAL A 383 2.27 -20.86 -11.94
N HIS A 384 1.87 -19.69 -12.40
CA HIS A 384 0.51 -19.15 -12.37
C HIS A 384 -0.06 -19.19 -13.78
N LEU A 385 -1.19 -19.87 -13.94
CA LEU A 385 -1.77 -20.25 -15.22
C LEU A 385 -3.24 -19.82 -15.30
N SER A 386 -3.63 -19.28 -16.45
CA SER A 386 -5.03 -19.17 -16.86
C SER A 386 -5.22 -19.86 -18.20
N ILE A 387 -6.34 -20.56 -18.38
CA ILE A 387 -6.69 -21.21 -19.64
C ILE A 387 -8.07 -20.78 -20.11
N PHE A 388 -8.22 -20.61 -21.43
CA PHE A 388 -9.51 -20.31 -22.06
C PHE A 388 -9.55 -20.89 -23.48
N GLY A 389 -10.75 -21.23 -23.99
CA GLY A 389 -10.89 -21.90 -25.30
C GLY A 389 -11.05 -20.93 -26.47
N SER A 390 -10.61 -21.33 -27.67
CA SER A 390 -10.69 -20.54 -28.91
C SER A 390 -12.10 -20.35 -29.51
N HIS A 391 -13.14 -20.98 -28.95
CA HIS A 391 -14.52 -20.95 -29.47
C HIS A 391 -15.12 -19.56 -29.74
N CYS A 392 -14.71 -18.50 -29.03
CA CYS A 392 -15.17 -17.13 -29.28
C CYS A 392 -14.28 -16.36 -30.27
N LEU A 393 -13.12 -16.91 -30.67
CA LEU A 393 -12.08 -16.19 -31.41
C LEU A 393 -12.55 -15.68 -32.77
N TYR A 394 -13.54 -16.31 -33.38
CA TYR A 394 -14.14 -15.84 -34.64
C TYR A 394 -14.65 -14.40 -34.56
N SER A 395 -15.09 -13.96 -33.37
CA SER A 395 -15.67 -12.64 -33.14
C SER A 395 -14.66 -11.55 -32.78
N TYR A 396 -13.41 -11.91 -32.50
CA TYR A 396 -12.41 -10.96 -31.99
C TYR A 396 -11.87 -10.04 -33.09
N PRO A 397 -11.51 -8.79 -32.75
CA PRO A 397 -10.77 -7.93 -33.66
C PRO A 397 -9.34 -8.47 -33.85
N SER A 398 -8.80 -8.37 -35.06
CA SER A 398 -7.41 -8.73 -35.40
C SER A 398 -6.44 -7.55 -35.42
N SER A 399 -6.98 -6.33 -35.49
CA SER A 399 -6.27 -5.04 -35.60
C SER A 399 -7.01 -3.95 -34.81
N LEU A 400 -6.41 -2.76 -34.64
CA LEU A 400 -7.06 -1.65 -33.94
C LEU A 400 -8.28 -1.11 -34.70
N GLU A 401 -8.24 -1.14 -36.03
CA GLU A 401 -9.31 -0.70 -36.92
C GLU A 401 -10.56 -1.58 -36.80
N GLU A 402 -10.38 -2.85 -36.44
CA GLU A 402 -11.46 -3.82 -36.27
C GLU A 402 -12.13 -3.77 -34.89
N VAL A 403 -11.60 -3.02 -33.92
CA VAL A 403 -12.14 -3.00 -32.55
C VAL A 403 -13.59 -2.52 -32.51
N VAL A 404 -13.90 -1.38 -33.14
CA VAL A 404 -15.28 -0.86 -33.20
C VAL A 404 -16.19 -1.79 -34.03
N PRO A 405 -15.81 -2.22 -35.25
CA PRO A 405 -16.58 -3.20 -36.02
C PRO A 405 -16.88 -4.48 -35.24
N ALA A 406 -15.90 -5.10 -34.59
CA ALA A 406 -16.08 -6.34 -33.83
C ALA A 406 -17.07 -6.16 -32.68
N PHE A 407 -16.98 -5.05 -31.95
CA PHE A 407 -17.87 -4.72 -30.83
C PHE A 407 -19.24 -4.14 -31.22
N THR A 408 -19.52 -4.02 -32.51
CA THR A 408 -20.82 -3.56 -33.04
C THR A 408 -21.42 -4.52 -34.07
N ASP A 409 -20.78 -5.67 -34.31
CA ASP A 409 -21.23 -6.68 -35.26
C ASP A 409 -22.44 -7.47 -34.74
N CYS A 410 -23.62 -7.09 -35.20
CA CYS A 410 -24.89 -7.75 -34.86
C CYS A 410 -25.16 -9.05 -35.63
N THR A 411 -24.19 -9.62 -36.35
CA THR A 411 -24.36 -10.92 -37.03
C THR A 411 -24.81 -11.98 -36.01
N PRO A 412 -25.97 -12.64 -36.21
CA PRO A 412 -26.47 -13.67 -35.28
C PRO A 412 -25.53 -14.87 -35.19
N THR A 413 -25.42 -15.44 -33.99
CA THR A 413 -24.64 -16.66 -33.76
C THR A 413 -25.41 -17.88 -34.30
N ASP A 414 -24.78 -18.64 -35.21
CA ASP A 414 -25.36 -19.88 -35.75
C ASP A 414 -24.88 -21.11 -34.97
N THR A 415 -25.78 -21.67 -34.15
CA THR A 415 -25.49 -22.85 -33.31
C THR A 415 -25.26 -24.15 -34.09
N ASN A 416 -25.40 -24.15 -35.42
CA ASN A 416 -24.97 -25.27 -36.26
C ASN A 416 -23.45 -25.33 -36.38
N TYR A 417 -22.75 -24.20 -36.21
CA TYR A 417 -21.30 -24.09 -36.39
C TYR A 417 -20.58 -23.59 -35.14
N LEU A 418 -21.27 -22.83 -34.28
CA LEU A 418 -20.65 -22.06 -33.21
C LEU A 418 -21.32 -22.28 -31.86
N ALA A 419 -20.52 -22.21 -30.80
CA ALA A 419 -21.05 -22.12 -29.45
C ALA A 419 -21.76 -20.77 -29.22
N ASN A 420 -22.84 -20.80 -28.45
CA ASN A 420 -23.58 -19.61 -28.00
C ASN A 420 -23.51 -19.45 -26.48
N ASP A 421 -22.46 -19.98 -25.83
CA ASP A 421 -22.17 -19.80 -24.39
C ASP A 421 -23.40 -19.82 -23.47
N ASN A 422 -24.16 -20.92 -23.51
CA ASN A 422 -25.41 -21.09 -22.76
C ASN A 422 -26.51 -20.04 -23.05
N ASN A 423 -26.61 -19.60 -24.30
CA ASN A 423 -27.52 -18.55 -24.81
C ASN A 423 -27.19 -17.13 -24.33
N GLU A 424 -25.94 -16.86 -23.94
CA GLU A 424 -25.50 -15.52 -23.53
C GLU A 424 -24.88 -14.70 -24.69
N ALA A 425 -24.56 -15.33 -25.82
CA ALA A 425 -23.79 -14.79 -26.95
C ALA A 425 -24.57 -14.78 -28.29
N GLY A 426 -25.78 -14.23 -28.31
CA GLY A 426 -26.68 -14.35 -29.48
C GLY A 426 -26.25 -13.60 -30.75
N SER A 427 -25.21 -12.77 -30.66
CA SER A 427 -24.59 -12.08 -31.79
C SER A 427 -23.07 -12.04 -31.67
N SER A 428 -22.37 -11.77 -32.78
CA SER A 428 -20.91 -11.75 -32.83
C SER A 428 -20.29 -10.79 -31.80
N TRP A 429 -20.81 -9.58 -31.62
CA TRP A 429 -20.26 -8.66 -30.61
C TRP A 429 -20.51 -9.13 -29.16
N GLU A 430 -21.63 -9.83 -28.90
CA GLU A 430 -21.90 -10.42 -27.59
C GLU A 430 -20.93 -11.59 -27.31
N ALA A 431 -20.58 -12.39 -28.33
CA ALA A 431 -19.54 -13.40 -28.25
C ALA A 431 -18.14 -12.79 -28.03
N ALA A 432 -17.83 -11.66 -28.65
CA ALA A 432 -16.56 -10.96 -28.44
C ALA A 432 -16.42 -10.47 -26.98
N ASN A 433 -17.50 -9.91 -26.41
CA ASN A 433 -17.53 -9.53 -25.00
C ASN A 433 -17.30 -10.73 -24.07
N ILE A 434 -18.03 -11.82 -24.29
CA ILE A 434 -17.94 -13.01 -23.45
C ILE A 434 -16.55 -13.63 -23.56
N GLY A 435 -16.04 -13.83 -24.76
CA GLY A 435 -14.72 -14.44 -24.95
C GLY A 435 -13.58 -13.59 -24.38
N ILE A 436 -13.46 -12.33 -24.81
CA ILE A 436 -12.36 -11.45 -24.39
C ILE A 436 -12.44 -11.18 -22.89
N GLY A 437 -13.67 -10.97 -22.40
CA GLY A 437 -13.98 -10.67 -21.02
C GLY A 437 -13.78 -11.83 -20.04
N ALA A 438 -14.32 -13.01 -20.38
CA ALA A 438 -14.17 -14.20 -19.55
C ALA A 438 -12.71 -14.67 -19.51
N HIS A 439 -11.97 -14.54 -20.60
CA HIS A 439 -10.53 -14.82 -20.56
C HIS A 439 -9.79 -13.81 -19.66
N LEU A 440 -10.17 -12.52 -19.66
CA LEU A 440 -9.63 -11.55 -18.71
C LEU A 440 -9.98 -11.88 -17.25
N HIS A 441 -11.16 -12.45 -16.99
CA HIS A 441 -11.54 -12.97 -15.68
C HIS A 441 -10.59 -14.06 -15.20
N GLU A 442 -10.25 -15.04 -16.05
CA GLU A 442 -9.26 -16.07 -15.70
C GLU A 442 -7.86 -15.49 -15.48
N VAL A 443 -7.47 -14.48 -16.26
CA VAL A 443 -6.23 -13.72 -16.03
C VAL A 443 -6.26 -13.00 -14.67
N GLY A 444 -7.43 -12.54 -14.21
CA GLY A 444 -7.64 -12.01 -12.86
C GLY A 444 -7.32 -13.04 -11.77
N HIS A 445 -7.84 -14.27 -11.89
CA HIS A 445 -7.52 -15.37 -10.97
C HIS A 445 -6.02 -15.71 -10.98
N LEU A 446 -5.38 -15.69 -12.16
CA LEU A 446 -3.93 -15.88 -12.31
C LEU A 446 -3.14 -14.83 -11.50
N PHE A 447 -3.63 -13.59 -11.40
CA PHE A 447 -3.03 -12.52 -10.57
C PHE A 447 -3.52 -12.51 -9.12
N GLY A 448 -4.31 -13.50 -8.69
CA GLY A 448 -4.74 -13.67 -7.30
C GLY A 448 -6.01 -12.91 -6.92
N CYS A 449 -6.81 -12.46 -7.89
CA CYS A 449 -8.14 -11.91 -7.64
C CYS A 449 -9.14 -13.05 -7.37
N PRO A 450 -9.88 -13.03 -6.26
CA PRO A 450 -11.01 -13.93 -6.06
C PRO A 450 -12.26 -13.42 -6.79
N HIS A 451 -13.35 -14.20 -6.78
CA HIS A 451 -14.66 -13.69 -7.18
C HIS A 451 -15.07 -12.50 -6.30
N GLN A 452 -15.74 -11.53 -6.93
CA GLN A 452 -16.23 -10.31 -6.29
C GLN A 452 -17.73 -10.14 -6.54
N GLU A 453 -18.34 -9.18 -5.85
CA GLU A 453 -19.75 -8.83 -6.01
C GLU A 453 -20.04 -7.88 -7.19
N SER A 454 -19.01 -7.40 -7.90
CA SER A 454 -19.13 -6.66 -9.16
C SER A 454 -17.81 -6.66 -9.94
N GLY A 455 -17.84 -6.12 -11.14
CA GLY A 455 -16.72 -6.01 -12.06
C GLY A 455 -16.43 -7.29 -12.85
N ILE A 456 -15.25 -7.34 -13.49
CA ILE A 456 -14.79 -8.49 -14.28
C ILE A 456 -14.91 -9.79 -13.47
N MET A 457 -14.60 -9.76 -12.16
CA MET A 457 -14.63 -10.93 -11.28
C MET A 457 -16.04 -11.38 -10.87
N LEU A 458 -17.11 -10.61 -11.16
CA LEU A 458 -18.51 -11.06 -11.07
C LEU A 458 -19.05 -11.62 -12.40
N ARG A 459 -18.37 -11.32 -13.52
CA ARG A 459 -18.82 -11.49 -14.92
C ARG A 459 -19.53 -10.28 -15.54
N ASP A 460 -19.23 -9.07 -15.08
CA ASP A 460 -19.73 -7.83 -15.71
C ASP A 460 -19.13 -7.57 -17.11
N TYR A 461 -18.18 -8.39 -17.54
CA TYR A 461 -17.57 -8.32 -18.87
C TYR A 461 -18.55 -8.53 -20.04
N VAL A 462 -19.81 -8.88 -19.76
CA VAL A 462 -20.89 -8.91 -20.75
C VAL A 462 -21.17 -7.55 -21.42
N VAL A 463 -20.66 -6.45 -20.84
CA VAL A 463 -20.65 -5.09 -21.40
C VAL A 463 -19.23 -4.54 -21.61
N PHE A 464 -18.23 -5.42 -21.78
CA PHE A 464 -16.82 -5.05 -21.92
C PHE A 464 -16.55 -4.07 -23.08
N ASN A 465 -17.25 -4.26 -24.21
CA ASN A 465 -17.27 -3.38 -25.38
C ASN A 465 -17.43 -1.90 -25.04
N ARG A 466 -18.26 -1.57 -24.04
CA ARG A 466 -18.57 -0.18 -23.67
C ARG A 466 -17.33 0.62 -23.31
N SER A 467 -16.26 -0.03 -22.86
CA SER A 467 -14.98 0.64 -22.58
C SER A 467 -14.28 1.16 -23.84
N PHE A 468 -14.57 0.59 -25.01
CA PHE A 468 -13.83 0.84 -26.26
C PHE A 468 -14.67 1.53 -27.33
N ILE A 469 -16.00 1.56 -27.19
CA ILE A 469 -16.91 2.16 -28.16
C ILE A 469 -17.69 3.33 -27.54
N ALA A 470 -18.07 4.30 -28.37
CA ALA A 470 -18.89 5.43 -27.95
C ALA A 470 -20.40 5.10 -27.97
N ARG A 471 -20.82 4.06 -28.72
CA ARG A 471 -22.23 3.66 -28.84
C ARG A 471 -22.35 2.14 -28.95
N GLU A 472 -23.18 1.56 -28.09
CA GLU A 472 -23.51 0.14 -28.08
C GLU A 472 -24.58 -0.19 -29.14
N ALA A 473 -24.44 -1.36 -29.77
CA ALA A 473 -25.38 -1.89 -30.74
C ALA A 473 -26.57 -2.61 -30.06
N TYR A 474 -27.51 -3.14 -30.85
CA TYR A 474 -28.62 -3.93 -30.31
C TYR A 474 -28.11 -5.19 -29.60
N SER A 475 -28.55 -5.42 -28.36
CA SER A 475 -28.25 -6.63 -27.59
C SER A 475 -29.39 -7.63 -27.71
N THR A 476 -29.07 -8.82 -28.20
CA THR A 476 -30.04 -9.92 -28.27
C THR A 476 -30.36 -10.48 -26.89
N ARG A 477 -29.38 -10.46 -25.97
CA ARG A 477 -29.51 -10.91 -24.58
C ARG A 477 -30.51 -10.06 -23.78
N THR A 478 -30.38 -8.74 -23.85
CA THR A 478 -31.23 -7.80 -23.08
C THR A 478 -32.44 -7.30 -23.87
N LYS A 479 -32.47 -7.53 -25.18
CA LYS A 479 -33.46 -6.99 -26.12
C LYS A 479 -33.50 -5.46 -26.16
N CYS A 480 -32.39 -4.81 -25.79
CA CYS A 480 -32.25 -3.36 -25.79
C CYS A 480 -31.57 -2.87 -27.08
N LYS A 481 -31.95 -1.67 -27.54
CA LYS A 481 -31.40 -1.04 -28.75
C LYS A 481 -29.93 -0.59 -28.63
N GLY A 482 -29.34 -0.68 -27.44
CA GLY A 482 -28.08 -0.02 -27.13
C GLY A 482 -28.25 1.49 -27.04
N GLY A 483 -27.14 2.21 -26.87
CA GLY A 483 -27.14 3.64 -26.67
C GLY A 483 -25.74 4.22 -26.54
N LEU A 484 -25.67 5.52 -26.22
CA LEU A 484 -24.42 6.18 -25.86
C LEU A 484 -23.75 5.43 -24.69
N CYS A 485 -22.44 5.18 -24.79
CA CYS A 485 -21.66 4.54 -23.73
C CYS A 485 -20.80 5.59 -23.03
N ILE A 486 -21.24 6.04 -21.86
CA ILE A 486 -20.43 6.89 -20.98
C ILE A 486 -19.68 6.05 -19.95
N VAL A 487 -18.76 6.66 -19.22
CA VAL A 487 -17.88 5.98 -18.25
C VAL A 487 -18.68 5.19 -17.21
N SER A 488 -19.84 5.68 -16.77
CA SER A 488 -20.69 5.00 -15.79
C SER A 488 -21.35 3.72 -16.31
N ASP A 489 -21.38 3.50 -17.63
CA ASP A 489 -22.01 2.33 -18.24
C ASP A 489 -21.01 1.18 -18.46
N GLU A 490 -19.71 1.44 -18.25
CA GLU A 490 -18.61 0.53 -18.53
C GLU A 490 -18.47 -0.57 -17.47
N CYS A 491 -17.85 -1.69 -17.88
CA CYS A 491 -17.34 -2.67 -16.92
C CYS A 491 -16.12 -2.11 -16.17
N ASP A 492 -15.86 -2.61 -14.95
CA ASP A 492 -14.74 -2.20 -14.10
C ASP A 492 -14.02 -3.41 -13.47
N TRP A 493 -12.83 -3.19 -12.94
CA TRP A 493 -12.24 -4.02 -11.90
C TRP A 493 -12.81 -3.60 -10.54
N HIS A 494 -13.17 -4.57 -9.69
CA HIS A 494 -13.63 -4.24 -8.34
C HIS A 494 -12.53 -3.46 -7.59
N ARG A 495 -12.93 -2.58 -6.66
CA ARG A 495 -11.99 -1.81 -5.84
C ARG A 495 -10.94 -2.69 -5.15
N LEU A 496 -11.40 -3.82 -4.62
CA LEU A 496 -10.56 -4.83 -3.97
C LEU A 496 -9.58 -5.54 -4.93
N ASP A 497 -9.91 -5.63 -6.21
CA ASP A 497 -9.00 -6.18 -7.24
C ASP A 497 -7.95 -5.15 -7.63
N ALA A 498 -8.34 -3.89 -7.80
CA ALA A 498 -7.41 -2.79 -8.05
C ALA A 498 -6.39 -2.63 -6.90
N LEU A 499 -6.83 -2.81 -5.64
CA LEU A 499 -5.94 -2.84 -4.47
C LEU A 499 -4.96 -4.02 -4.51
N ARG A 500 -5.40 -5.21 -4.94
CA ARG A 500 -4.51 -6.37 -5.13
C ARG A 500 -3.49 -6.11 -6.23
N PHE A 501 -3.91 -5.58 -7.36
CA PHE A 501 -3.02 -5.21 -8.45
C PHE A 501 -1.98 -4.19 -8.00
N ARG A 502 -2.33 -3.19 -7.19
CA ARG A 502 -1.35 -2.24 -6.64
C ARG A 502 -0.18 -2.94 -5.92
N ALA A 503 -0.45 -4.00 -5.18
CA ALA A 503 0.55 -4.75 -4.44
C ALA A 503 1.21 -5.88 -5.24
N HIS A 504 0.69 -6.21 -6.43
CA HIS A 504 1.16 -7.32 -7.23
C HIS A 504 2.41 -6.96 -8.05
N ALA A 505 3.41 -7.84 -8.07
CA ALA A 505 4.70 -7.60 -8.72
C ALA A 505 4.59 -7.22 -10.21
N ALA A 506 3.67 -7.86 -10.95
CA ALA A 506 3.45 -7.61 -12.37
C ALA A 506 2.92 -6.19 -12.70
N PHE A 507 2.39 -5.46 -11.71
CA PHE A 507 1.76 -4.14 -11.89
C PHE A 507 2.64 -2.98 -11.37
N ARG A 508 3.89 -3.29 -11.03
CA ARG A 508 4.84 -2.29 -10.55
C ARG A 508 5.23 -1.32 -11.66
N THR A 509 5.37 -0.07 -11.25
CA THR A 509 5.91 1.01 -12.06
C THR A 509 7.38 1.25 -11.67
N PRO A 510 8.19 1.86 -12.55
CA PRO A 510 9.59 2.16 -12.25
C PRO A 510 9.82 3.03 -10.99
N ASN A 511 8.81 3.81 -10.59
CA ASN A 511 8.89 4.71 -9.44
C ASN A 511 8.52 4.03 -8.11
N ASP A 512 8.05 2.77 -8.13
CA ASP A 512 7.68 2.08 -6.90
C ASP A 512 8.91 1.57 -6.14
N PRO A 513 8.96 1.75 -4.80
CA PRO A 513 10.03 1.20 -4.01
C PRO A 513 10.08 -0.34 -4.14
N PRO A 514 11.27 -0.96 -4.02
CA PRO A 514 11.39 -2.40 -3.91
C PRO A 514 10.48 -2.92 -2.80
N GLN A 515 9.59 -3.84 -3.15
CA GLN A 515 8.60 -4.36 -2.24
C GLN A 515 9.06 -5.73 -1.76
N HIS A 516 9.26 -5.87 -0.44
CA HIS A 516 9.55 -7.14 0.18
C HIS A 516 8.23 -7.75 0.65
N ALA A 517 7.97 -9.02 0.31
CA ALA A 517 6.77 -9.72 0.75
C ALA A 517 6.63 -9.59 2.28
N ASP A 518 5.53 -9.00 2.71
CA ASP A 518 5.28 -8.78 4.13
C ASP A 518 4.50 -9.96 4.71
N ALA A 519 5.19 -11.09 4.83
CA ALA A 519 4.63 -12.29 5.50
C ALA A 519 4.41 -12.06 7.01
N SER A 520 4.93 -10.97 7.57
CA SER A 520 5.00 -10.72 9.01
C SER A 520 3.78 -10.00 9.58
N ILE A 521 2.64 -10.03 8.88
CA ILE A 521 1.38 -9.49 9.39
C ILE A 521 0.98 -10.28 10.63
N GLN A 522 0.60 -9.56 11.69
CA GLN A 522 0.13 -10.15 12.93
C GLN A 522 -1.12 -9.42 13.42
N ALA A 523 -2.04 -10.17 14.01
CA ALA A 523 -3.16 -9.62 14.78
C ALA A 523 -3.05 -10.06 16.24
N TYR A 524 -3.51 -9.20 17.14
CA TYR A 524 -3.54 -9.42 18.57
C TYR A 524 -4.90 -8.99 19.11
N PRO A 525 -5.53 -9.77 20.00
CA PRO A 525 -6.65 -9.26 20.77
C PRO A 525 -6.14 -8.24 21.80
N SER A 526 -6.99 -7.28 22.13
CA SER A 526 -6.73 -6.22 23.10
C SER A 526 -7.84 -6.20 24.15
N GLU A 527 -7.60 -5.48 25.26
CA GLU A 527 -8.63 -5.17 26.24
C GLU A 527 -9.87 -4.55 25.56
N ASN A 528 -11.06 -4.91 26.05
CA ASN A 528 -12.37 -4.50 25.54
C ASN A 528 -12.80 -5.10 24.19
N GLY A 529 -12.15 -6.16 23.71
CA GLY A 529 -12.58 -6.89 22.49
C GLY A 529 -12.12 -6.24 21.19
N ASN A 530 -11.17 -5.31 21.26
CA ASN A 530 -10.53 -4.72 20.08
C ASN A 530 -9.50 -5.69 19.50
N ILE A 531 -9.29 -5.59 18.19
CA ILE A 531 -8.23 -6.31 17.47
C ILE A 531 -7.18 -5.29 17.04
N LEU A 532 -5.93 -5.55 17.39
CA LEU A 532 -4.78 -4.78 16.99
C LEU A 532 -4.03 -5.51 15.88
N VAL A 533 -3.95 -4.91 14.71
CA VAL A 533 -3.26 -5.48 13.54
C VAL A 533 -1.96 -4.72 13.31
N VAL A 534 -0.88 -5.46 13.06
CA VAL A 534 0.46 -4.93 12.77
C VAL A 534 0.93 -5.50 11.45
N ALA A 535 1.42 -4.63 10.57
CA ALA A 535 2.04 -4.98 9.30
C ALA A 535 3.26 -4.08 9.06
N PRO A 536 4.48 -4.64 8.94
CA PRO A 536 5.70 -3.87 8.65
C PRO A 536 5.59 -2.90 7.46
N SER A 537 4.94 -3.32 6.39
CA SER A 537 4.70 -2.49 5.19
C SER A 537 3.49 -1.56 5.31
N GLY A 538 2.72 -1.65 6.42
CA GLY A 538 1.43 -1.01 6.58
C GLY A 538 0.28 -1.91 6.17
N VAL A 539 -0.83 -1.86 6.91
CA VAL A 539 -2.09 -2.50 6.52
C VAL A 539 -2.67 -1.69 5.37
N ALA A 540 -2.96 -2.35 4.25
CA ALA A 540 -3.57 -1.71 3.08
C ALA A 540 -5.09 -1.74 3.16
N PHE A 541 -5.65 -2.93 3.41
CA PHE A 541 -7.09 -3.10 3.56
C PHE A 541 -7.41 -4.38 4.33
N ILE A 542 -8.61 -4.44 4.90
CA ILE A 542 -9.15 -5.61 5.59
C ILE A 542 -10.53 -5.92 5.04
N GLU A 543 -10.68 -7.12 4.51
CA GLU A 543 -11.94 -7.67 4.02
C GLU A 543 -12.72 -8.29 5.17
N ILE A 544 -14.02 -8.01 5.23
CA ILE A 544 -14.92 -8.46 6.29
C ILE A 544 -15.93 -9.42 5.67
N TYR A 545 -15.89 -10.67 6.11
CA TYR A 545 -16.82 -11.71 5.69
C TYR A 545 -17.76 -12.05 6.83
N ALA A 546 -19.06 -11.85 6.64
CA ALA A 546 -20.07 -12.33 7.56
C ALA A 546 -20.37 -13.81 7.31
N GLU A 547 -21.04 -14.44 8.27
CA GLU A 547 -21.40 -15.85 8.16
C GLU A 547 -22.26 -16.15 6.93
N GLY A 548 -21.79 -17.08 6.10
CA GLY A 548 -22.45 -17.46 4.85
C GLY A 548 -22.18 -16.53 3.67
N ASP A 549 -21.25 -15.56 3.79
CA ASP A 549 -20.77 -14.79 2.65
C ASP A 549 -19.80 -15.62 1.81
N ASP A 550 -20.08 -15.72 0.51
CA ASP A 550 -19.20 -16.37 -0.48
C ASP A 550 -18.21 -15.37 -1.11
N VAL A 551 -18.52 -14.07 -1.07
CA VAL A 551 -17.68 -12.96 -1.55
C VAL A 551 -17.63 -11.84 -0.51
N CYS A 552 -16.65 -10.93 -0.64
CA CYS A 552 -16.54 -9.79 0.27
C CYS A 552 -17.51 -8.68 -0.14
N HIS A 553 -18.35 -8.23 0.79
CA HIS A 553 -19.30 -7.12 0.59
C HIS A 553 -18.90 -5.85 1.35
N THR A 554 -17.91 -5.93 2.24
CA THR A 554 -17.56 -4.83 3.15
C THR A 554 -16.09 -4.93 3.52
N TRP A 555 -15.38 -3.81 3.44
CA TRP A 555 -13.96 -3.74 3.78
C TRP A 555 -13.59 -2.41 4.44
N LEU A 556 -12.37 -2.36 4.96
CA LEU A 556 -11.72 -1.16 5.49
C LEU A 556 -10.44 -0.90 4.70
N GLU A 557 -10.22 0.34 4.26
CA GLU A 557 -8.99 0.75 3.56
C GLU A 557 -8.15 1.69 4.42
N TRP A 558 -6.83 1.56 4.33
CA TRP A 558 -5.86 2.50 4.87
C TRP A 558 -4.92 2.96 3.75
N PRO A 559 -4.91 4.25 3.40
CA PRO A 559 -4.03 4.75 2.36
C PRO A 559 -2.58 4.83 2.82
N ASP A 560 -1.67 4.49 1.90
CA ASP A 560 -0.22 4.53 2.10
C ASP A 560 0.26 5.98 2.31
N THR A 561 0.38 6.38 3.58
CA THR A 561 0.74 7.74 4.00
C THR A 561 1.97 7.69 4.89
N ASN A 562 3.17 7.68 4.27
CA ASN A 562 4.48 7.84 4.93
C ASN A 562 4.63 7.10 6.29
N GLY A 563 4.17 5.84 6.37
CA GLY A 563 4.29 4.99 7.56
C GLY A 563 3.10 4.98 8.53
N ALA A 564 2.02 5.71 8.24
CA ALA A 564 0.73 5.49 8.90
C ALA A 564 0.18 4.09 8.52
N GLY A 565 -0.62 3.50 9.40
CA GLY A 565 -1.24 2.19 9.13
C GLY A 565 -0.37 0.96 9.39
N ARG A 566 0.90 1.11 9.85
CA ARG A 566 1.72 -0.04 10.31
C ARG A 566 1.12 -0.77 11.52
N GLN A 567 0.33 -0.06 12.31
CA GLN A 567 -0.44 -0.59 13.42
C GLN A 567 -1.83 0.05 13.37
N VAL A 568 -2.88 -0.78 13.31
CA VAL A 568 -4.28 -0.33 13.28
C VAL A 568 -5.07 -1.07 14.34
N SER A 569 -5.92 -0.35 15.08
CA SER A 569 -6.82 -0.93 16.07
C SER A 569 -8.24 -0.87 15.57
N ILE A 570 -8.97 -1.96 15.73
CA ILE A 570 -10.31 -2.15 15.16
C ILE A 570 -11.21 -2.69 16.27
N ALA A 571 -12.31 -2.02 16.54
CA ALA A 571 -13.30 -2.52 17.49
C ALA A 571 -14.24 -3.53 16.81
N GLU A 572 -14.59 -4.62 17.51
CA GLU A 572 -15.58 -5.58 17.02
C GLU A 572 -16.95 -4.92 16.75
N ALA A 573 -17.32 -3.93 17.57
CA ALA A 573 -18.55 -3.17 17.39
C ALA A 573 -18.62 -2.45 16.04
N ASP A 574 -17.50 -1.84 15.61
CA ASP A 574 -17.42 -1.12 14.33
C ASP A 574 -17.50 -2.08 13.15
N LEU A 575 -16.86 -3.25 13.26
CA LEU A 575 -16.97 -4.33 12.26
C LEU A 575 -18.43 -4.78 12.12
N ARG A 576 -19.12 -5.03 13.25
CA ARG A 576 -20.53 -5.44 13.24
C ARG A 576 -21.44 -4.33 12.70
N ALA A 577 -21.15 -3.06 12.96
CA ALA A 577 -21.95 -1.95 12.47
C ALA A 577 -21.97 -1.87 10.92
N LYS A 578 -20.86 -2.25 10.27
CA LYS A 578 -20.73 -2.25 8.81
C LYS A 578 -21.40 -3.44 8.11
N ILE A 579 -21.68 -4.52 8.83
CA ILE A 579 -22.38 -5.71 8.29
C ILE A 579 -23.91 -5.48 8.31
N PRO A 580 -24.67 -5.99 7.32
CA PRO A 580 -26.13 -5.94 7.33
C PRO A 580 -26.75 -6.52 8.60
N GLN A 581 -27.80 -5.87 9.13
CA GLN A 581 -28.40 -6.18 10.45
C GLN A 581 -28.71 -7.67 10.65
N ALA A 582 -29.17 -8.37 9.61
CA ALA A 582 -29.51 -9.79 9.66
C ALA A 582 -28.30 -10.71 9.95
N LYS A 583 -27.09 -10.34 9.51
CA LYS A 583 -25.87 -11.14 9.67
C LYS A 583 -24.99 -10.70 10.84
N ARG A 584 -25.31 -9.58 11.50
CA ARG A 584 -24.51 -9.00 12.60
C ARG A 584 -24.32 -9.90 13.81
N LYS A 585 -25.12 -10.94 14.00
CA LYS A 585 -24.98 -11.90 15.12
C LYS A 585 -24.12 -13.12 14.79
N GLY A 586 -23.85 -13.34 13.51
CA GLY A 586 -23.07 -14.49 13.04
C GLY A 586 -21.57 -14.34 13.27
N LYS A 587 -20.85 -15.38 12.86
CA LYS A 587 -19.39 -15.42 12.79
C LYS A 587 -18.86 -14.37 11.81
N ILE A 588 -17.75 -13.72 12.16
CA ILE A 588 -17.05 -12.74 11.30
C ILE A 588 -15.64 -13.25 11.05
N ARG A 589 -15.27 -13.37 9.78
CA ARG A 589 -13.92 -13.65 9.32
C ARG A 589 -13.30 -12.39 8.72
N LEU A 590 -12.03 -12.14 9.05
CA LEU A 590 -11.26 -11.03 8.48
C LEU A 590 -10.15 -11.58 7.57
N SER A 591 -9.97 -10.97 6.39
CA SER A 591 -8.77 -11.14 5.57
C SER A 591 -7.99 -9.84 5.54
N ILE A 592 -6.83 -9.83 6.18
CA ILE A 592 -5.97 -8.65 6.34
C ILE A 592 -4.95 -8.65 5.22
N LYS A 593 -4.80 -7.53 4.50
CA LYS A 593 -3.84 -7.36 3.40
C LYS A 593 -2.91 -6.19 3.70
N SER A 594 -1.61 -6.39 3.48
CA SER A 594 -0.60 -5.33 3.64
C SER A 594 -0.29 -4.64 2.33
N HIS A 595 0.35 -3.46 2.39
CA HIS A 595 0.74 -2.75 1.16
C HIS A 595 1.73 -3.56 0.32
N ALA A 596 2.54 -4.42 0.94
CA ALA A 596 3.47 -5.31 0.26
C ALA A 596 2.90 -6.65 -0.21
N GLY A 597 1.58 -6.79 -0.26
CA GLY A 597 0.90 -7.96 -0.81
C GLY A 597 0.86 -9.17 0.14
N GLY A 598 1.29 -8.99 1.39
CA GLY A 598 1.14 -9.99 2.43
C GLY A 598 -0.33 -10.17 2.81
N SER A 599 -0.67 -11.35 3.32
CA SER A 599 -2.01 -11.62 3.83
C SER A 599 -2.04 -12.44 5.10
N ALA A 600 -3.01 -12.15 5.98
CA ALA A 600 -3.27 -12.90 7.19
C ALA A 600 -4.78 -13.02 7.43
N GLU A 601 -5.24 -14.14 8.00
CA GLU A 601 -6.68 -14.37 8.22
C GLU A 601 -7.01 -14.54 9.70
N VAL A 602 -8.12 -13.95 10.12
CA VAL A 602 -8.75 -14.18 11.43
C VAL A 602 -10.09 -14.84 11.18
N ASP A 603 -10.17 -16.15 11.38
CA ASP A 603 -11.35 -16.96 11.04
C ASP A 603 -12.60 -16.57 11.81
N ASP A 604 -12.47 -16.28 13.10
CA ASP A 604 -13.56 -15.90 13.99
C ASP A 604 -13.12 -14.77 14.92
N VAL A 605 -13.58 -13.55 14.63
CA VAL A 605 -13.28 -12.36 15.43
C VAL A 605 -13.70 -12.52 16.89
N LYS A 606 -14.87 -13.08 17.15
CA LYS A 606 -15.41 -13.21 18.51
C LYS A 606 -14.61 -14.23 19.32
N GLN A 607 -14.28 -15.37 18.71
CA GLN A 607 -13.40 -16.35 19.36
C GLN A 607 -12.00 -15.77 19.57
N PHE A 608 -11.47 -15.07 18.57
CA PHE A 608 -10.13 -14.48 18.62
C PHE A 608 -10.00 -13.40 19.69
N ALA A 609 -11.03 -12.56 19.87
CA ALA A 609 -11.11 -11.53 20.91
C ALA A 609 -11.59 -12.06 22.28
N SER A 610 -11.87 -13.37 22.40
CA SER A 610 -12.37 -13.96 23.64
C SER A 610 -11.28 -14.17 24.70
N ARG A 611 -11.70 -14.55 25.91
CA ARG A 611 -10.78 -14.95 26.99
C ARG A 611 -9.91 -16.16 26.64
N GLU A 612 -10.28 -16.97 25.65
CA GLU A 612 -9.44 -18.10 25.18
C GLU A 612 -8.10 -17.61 24.59
N SER A 613 -8.08 -16.40 24.04
CA SER A 613 -6.85 -15.76 23.54
C SER A 613 -6.13 -14.93 24.60
N CYS A 614 -6.56 -15.01 25.87
CA CYS A 614 -6.00 -14.26 26.99
C CYS A 614 -5.44 -15.20 28.06
N VAL A 615 -4.34 -14.80 28.69
CA VAL A 615 -3.70 -15.44 29.84
C VAL A 615 -3.74 -14.46 31.00
N LYS A 616 -4.27 -14.88 32.14
CA LYS A 616 -4.21 -14.09 33.37
C LYS A 616 -2.83 -14.23 33.99
N LEU A 617 -2.15 -13.11 34.23
CA LEU A 617 -0.85 -13.09 34.91
C LEU A 617 -1.06 -13.09 36.43
N GLU A 618 -0.14 -13.71 37.18
CA GLU A 618 -0.27 -13.82 38.65
C GLU A 618 -0.27 -12.44 39.35
N GLY A 619 0.32 -11.42 38.72
CA GLY A 619 0.32 -10.02 39.19
C GLY A 619 -0.96 -9.22 38.94
N GLY A 620 -2.01 -9.83 38.37
CA GLY A 620 -3.31 -9.20 38.11
C GLY A 620 -3.51 -8.63 36.71
N GLY A 621 -2.45 -8.53 35.90
CA GLY A 621 -2.51 -8.12 34.49
C GLY A 621 -2.95 -9.24 33.54
N HIS A 622 -3.16 -8.90 32.27
CA HIS A 622 -3.52 -9.84 31.20
C HIS A 622 -2.43 -9.88 30.13
N ALA A 623 -2.25 -11.06 29.52
CA ALA A 623 -1.42 -11.27 28.34
C ALA A 623 -2.25 -11.84 27.19
N PHE A 624 -1.99 -11.38 25.98
CA PHE A 624 -2.75 -11.69 24.77
C PHE A 624 -1.94 -12.57 23.82
N ARG A 625 -2.58 -13.63 23.32
CA ARG A 625 -2.03 -14.54 22.32
C ARG A 625 -2.18 -13.93 20.93
N GLY A 626 -1.08 -13.78 20.21
CA GLY A 626 -1.10 -13.38 18.79
C GLY A 626 -1.58 -14.48 17.84
N MET A 627 -1.50 -14.19 16.55
CA MET A 627 -1.73 -15.18 15.50
C MET A 627 -0.69 -16.31 15.57
N ARG A 628 -1.09 -17.51 15.10
CA ARG A 628 -0.20 -18.67 15.05
C ARG A 628 0.73 -18.59 13.83
N LEU A 629 1.97 -19.04 14.01
CA LEU A 629 2.84 -19.50 12.93
C LEU A 629 2.97 -21.03 12.97
N GLY A 630 3.13 -21.66 11.80
CA GLY A 630 3.23 -23.11 11.63
C GLY A 630 1.89 -23.82 11.40
N HIS A 631 1.88 -24.82 10.52
CA HIS A 631 0.72 -25.64 10.15
C HIS A 631 0.87 -27.09 10.62
N SER A 632 0.46 -27.44 11.85
CA SER A 632 0.42 -28.85 12.25
C SER A 632 -0.89 -29.29 12.88
N SER A 633 -1.36 -30.43 12.35
CA SER A 633 -2.42 -31.30 12.85
C SER A 633 -1.86 -32.71 13.02
N MET A 634 -0.62 -32.86 13.50
CA MET A 634 0.00 -34.17 13.70
C MET A 634 -0.56 -34.88 14.95
N ASP A 635 -0.77 -36.20 14.82
CA ASP A 635 -1.16 -37.06 15.94
C ASP A 635 -0.09 -37.01 17.05
N GLY A 636 -0.52 -36.66 18.27
CA GLY A 636 0.36 -36.58 19.45
C GLY A 636 0.96 -35.21 19.76
N SER A 637 0.65 -34.14 19.00
CA SER A 637 1.08 -32.77 19.32
C SER A 637 0.41 -32.26 20.61
N GLN A 638 1.20 -31.83 21.60
CA GLN A 638 0.72 -31.30 22.89
C GLN A 638 0.83 -29.78 22.92
N SER A 639 -0.11 -29.11 23.60
CA SER A 639 -0.06 -27.66 23.79
C SER A 639 0.96 -27.32 24.88
N HIS A 640 1.85 -26.37 24.59
CA HIS A 640 2.80 -25.80 25.55
C HIS A 640 2.57 -24.30 25.67
N GLU A 641 2.76 -23.76 26.88
CA GLU A 641 2.67 -22.33 27.16
C GLU A 641 3.66 -21.96 28.24
N VAL A 642 4.45 -20.93 28.00
CA VAL A 642 5.43 -20.39 28.95
C VAL A 642 5.22 -18.89 29.06
N VAL A 643 4.81 -18.44 30.24
CA VAL A 643 4.83 -17.03 30.64
C VAL A 643 6.16 -16.80 31.35
N PHE A 644 6.92 -15.80 30.92
CA PHE A 644 8.22 -15.51 31.50
C PHE A 644 8.05 -15.05 32.95
N ASP A 645 8.76 -15.70 33.86
CA ASP A 645 8.78 -15.32 35.28
C ASP A 645 9.28 -13.88 35.45
N SER A 646 10.19 -13.42 34.59
CA SER A 646 10.66 -12.02 34.58
C SER A 646 9.58 -11.01 34.20
N ALA A 647 8.52 -11.43 33.51
CA ALA A 647 7.38 -10.57 33.17
C ALA A 647 6.35 -10.48 34.32
N VAL A 648 6.35 -11.43 35.25
CA VAL A 648 5.37 -11.53 36.35
C VAL A 648 6.00 -11.17 37.70
N ASN A 649 7.30 -11.46 37.88
CA ASN A 649 8.05 -11.23 39.09
C ASN A 649 9.25 -10.30 38.83
N SER A 650 9.14 -9.06 39.30
CA SER A 650 10.19 -8.03 39.17
C SER A 650 11.53 -8.38 39.85
N LYS A 651 11.61 -9.46 40.62
CA LYS A 651 12.85 -9.93 41.26
C LYS A 651 13.66 -10.92 40.41
N ARG A 652 13.11 -11.40 39.29
CA ARG A 652 13.77 -12.36 38.39
C ARG A 652 14.11 -11.70 37.08
N THR A 653 15.33 -11.87 36.61
CA THR A 653 15.77 -11.33 35.32
C THR A 653 16.13 -12.47 34.39
N LEU A 654 15.57 -12.45 33.17
CA LEU A 654 15.94 -13.42 32.15
C LEU A 654 17.40 -13.20 31.76
N SER A 655 18.24 -14.20 31.98
CA SER A 655 19.68 -14.12 31.77
C SER A 655 20.10 -14.81 30.48
N ARG A 656 19.41 -15.90 30.08
CA ARG A 656 19.80 -16.71 28.93
C ARG A 656 18.62 -17.41 28.28
N VAL A 657 18.69 -17.57 26.96
CA VAL A 657 17.81 -18.46 26.19
C VAL A 657 18.64 -19.55 25.54
N THR A 658 18.31 -20.82 25.80
CA THR A 658 18.88 -21.97 25.11
C THR A 658 17.89 -22.47 24.06
N VAL A 659 18.34 -22.62 22.82
CA VAL A 659 17.54 -23.13 21.70
C VAL A 659 17.97 -24.54 21.38
N TYR A 660 17.04 -25.49 21.47
CA TYR A 660 17.20 -26.88 21.06
C TYR A 660 16.74 -27.02 19.61
N HIS A 661 17.63 -27.46 18.73
CA HIS A 661 17.36 -27.53 17.29
C HIS A 661 18.20 -28.59 16.58
N GLY A 662 17.75 -28.98 15.39
CA GLY A 662 18.44 -29.81 14.42
C GLY A 662 18.12 -29.34 12.99
N MET A 663 17.36 -30.14 12.25
CA MET A 663 16.81 -29.71 10.94
C MET A 663 15.61 -28.75 11.07
N ALA A 664 15.02 -28.67 12.27
CA ALA A 664 13.96 -27.74 12.68
C ALA A 664 14.18 -27.35 14.14
N VAL A 665 13.36 -26.44 14.69
CA VAL A 665 13.42 -26.06 16.11
C VAL A 665 12.65 -27.08 16.95
N ASP A 666 13.26 -27.56 18.04
CA ASP A 666 12.69 -28.58 18.94
C ASP A 666 12.17 -27.99 20.26
N GLY A 667 12.82 -26.93 20.77
CA GLY A 667 12.42 -26.30 22.02
C GLY A 667 13.24 -25.07 22.41
N LEU A 668 12.74 -24.31 23.37
CA LEU A 668 13.33 -23.10 23.94
C LEU A 668 13.35 -23.19 25.45
N GLU A 669 14.51 -23.04 26.07
CA GLU A 669 14.65 -22.98 27.53
C GLU A 669 15.07 -21.57 27.95
N PHE A 670 14.23 -20.95 28.77
CA PHE A 670 14.42 -19.61 29.32
C PHE A 670 15.01 -19.72 30.71
N SER A 671 16.25 -19.27 30.91
CA SER A 671 16.98 -19.34 32.19
C SER A 671 17.06 -17.98 32.87
N TYR A 672 16.94 -17.96 34.19
CA TYR A 672 16.92 -16.75 35.01
C TYR A 672 18.21 -16.57 35.84
N ASP A 673 18.40 -15.38 36.39
CA ASP A 673 19.53 -15.01 37.25
C ASP A 673 19.60 -15.79 38.58
N ASP A 674 18.48 -16.32 39.06
CA ASP A 674 18.40 -17.20 40.24
C ASP A 674 18.72 -18.69 39.94
N GLY A 675 19.03 -19.02 38.68
CA GLY A 675 19.34 -20.37 38.23
C GLY A 675 18.13 -21.24 37.88
N SER A 676 16.90 -20.73 38.02
CA SER A 676 15.70 -21.42 37.54
C SER A 676 15.58 -21.37 36.01
N SER A 677 14.83 -22.31 35.42
CA SER A 677 14.53 -22.30 33.98
C SER A 677 13.11 -22.75 33.66
N GLN A 678 12.59 -22.32 32.51
CA GLN A 678 11.31 -22.72 31.95
C GLN A 678 11.51 -23.25 30.52
N LEU A 679 10.99 -24.45 30.22
CA LEU A 679 11.12 -25.10 28.92
C LEU A 679 9.81 -24.99 28.12
N PHE A 680 9.92 -24.51 26.88
CA PHE A 680 8.89 -24.57 25.85
C PHE A 680 9.29 -25.60 24.79
N GLY A 681 8.43 -26.57 24.48
CA GLY A 681 8.77 -27.69 23.60
C GLY A 681 9.63 -28.76 24.30
N LYS A 682 10.65 -29.29 23.64
CA LYS A 682 11.49 -30.38 24.15
C LYS A 682 12.98 -30.17 23.91
N LYS A 683 13.81 -30.87 24.68
CA LYS A 683 15.27 -30.90 24.50
C LYS A 683 15.67 -31.87 23.37
N GLY A 684 15.22 -31.60 22.15
CA GLY A 684 15.47 -32.40 20.94
C GLY A 684 16.64 -31.88 20.10
N GLY A 685 17.04 -32.64 19.08
CA GLY A 685 18.12 -32.25 18.16
C GLY A 685 19.48 -32.27 18.84
N LYS A 686 20.17 -31.13 18.90
CA LYS A 686 21.44 -30.95 19.62
C LYS A 686 21.20 -30.95 21.14
N PRO A 687 21.67 -31.96 21.92
CA PRO A 687 21.30 -32.14 23.33
C PRO A 687 21.72 -31.00 24.27
N GLU A 688 22.81 -30.30 23.95
CA GLU A 688 23.30 -29.15 24.73
C GLU A 688 22.59 -27.85 24.35
N GLY A 689 21.90 -27.82 23.20
CA GLY A 689 21.34 -26.62 22.59
C GLY A 689 22.42 -25.60 22.19
N ASP A 690 21.98 -24.46 21.65
CA ASP A 690 22.82 -23.27 21.49
C ASP A 690 22.25 -22.11 22.32
N THR A 691 23.12 -21.30 22.91
CA THR A 691 22.72 -20.29 23.90
C THR A 691 22.82 -18.86 23.37
N VAL A 692 21.88 -18.03 23.84
CA VAL A 692 21.90 -16.57 23.70
C VAL A 692 21.89 -15.97 25.09
N GLU A 693 23.05 -15.50 25.52
CA GLU A 693 23.21 -14.77 26.79
C GLU A 693 22.66 -13.33 26.65
N LEU A 694 21.92 -12.84 27.64
CA LEU A 694 21.39 -11.48 27.73
C LEU A 694 22.17 -10.69 28.79
N ASP A 695 22.57 -9.44 28.47
CA ASP A 695 23.25 -8.57 29.42
C ASP A 695 22.27 -8.00 30.46
N VAL A 696 22.14 -8.74 31.56
CA VAL A 696 21.32 -8.37 32.73
C VAL A 696 21.72 -7.02 33.31
N ARG A 697 23.01 -6.62 33.27
CA ARG A 697 23.47 -5.34 33.84
C ARG A 697 22.98 -4.15 33.02
N ARG A 698 22.84 -4.35 31.71
CA ARG A 698 22.30 -3.35 30.78
C ARG A 698 20.79 -3.46 30.59
N GLY A 699 20.12 -4.40 31.29
CA GLY A 699 18.69 -4.63 31.14
C GLY A 699 18.31 -5.14 29.75
N GLU A 700 19.17 -5.93 29.10
CA GLU A 700 18.88 -6.48 27.77
C GLU A 700 17.70 -7.47 27.84
N THR A 701 16.61 -7.11 27.16
CA THR A 701 15.43 -7.96 27.00
C THR A 701 15.24 -8.44 25.56
N ILE A 702 14.42 -9.48 25.39
CA ILE A 702 13.96 -9.96 24.09
C ILE A 702 12.91 -8.98 23.55
N THR A 703 13.14 -8.47 22.34
CA THR A 703 12.22 -7.55 21.67
C THR A 703 11.47 -8.18 20.51
N GLY A 704 11.87 -9.37 20.06
CA GLY A 704 11.20 -10.04 18.95
C GLY A 704 11.85 -11.35 18.55
N PHE A 705 11.23 -12.00 17.57
CA PHE A 705 11.72 -13.23 16.97
C PHE A 705 11.69 -13.10 15.46
N HIS A 706 12.70 -13.62 14.78
CA HIS A 706 12.63 -13.86 13.34
C HIS A 706 12.51 -15.37 13.14
N VAL A 707 11.35 -15.80 12.66
CA VAL A 707 10.90 -17.19 12.62
C VAL A 707 10.81 -17.64 11.16
N ARG A 708 11.34 -18.82 10.87
CA ARG A 708 11.14 -19.54 9.62
C ARG A 708 10.07 -20.60 9.86
N ALA A 709 8.97 -20.54 9.12
CA ALA A 709 7.84 -21.43 9.37
C ALA A 709 7.15 -21.90 8.08
N GLY A 710 6.87 -23.19 8.02
CA GLY A 710 6.03 -23.84 7.02
C GLY A 710 5.07 -24.80 7.70
N PHE A 711 5.31 -26.10 7.53
CA PHE A 711 4.55 -27.14 8.25
C PHE A 711 4.92 -27.20 9.74
N TRP A 712 6.16 -26.84 10.07
CA TRP A 712 6.72 -26.72 11.43
C TRP A 712 7.46 -25.37 11.57
N ILE A 713 8.03 -25.12 12.74
CA ILE A 713 9.00 -24.03 12.93
C ILE A 713 10.36 -24.51 12.45
N ASP A 714 10.69 -24.19 11.20
CA ASP A 714 11.94 -24.56 10.53
C ASP A 714 13.16 -23.93 11.21
N GLY A 715 13.05 -22.68 11.64
CA GLY A 715 14.17 -22.00 12.27
C GLY A 715 13.78 -20.74 13.05
N LEU A 716 14.69 -20.28 13.89
CA LEU A 716 14.47 -19.18 14.82
C LEU A 716 15.72 -18.31 15.00
N GLN A 717 15.52 -17.01 15.11
CA GLN A 717 16.51 -16.04 15.51
C GLN A 717 15.90 -15.09 16.56
N ILE A 718 16.66 -14.78 17.61
CA ILE A 718 16.22 -13.94 18.73
C ILE A 718 16.70 -12.51 18.51
N LEU A 719 15.79 -11.55 18.67
CA LEU A 719 16.05 -10.11 18.56
C LEU A 719 16.04 -9.51 19.97
N THR A 720 17.04 -8.68 20.28
CA THR A 720 17.17 -8.06 21.61
C THR A 720 17.11 -6.53 21.56
N SER A 721 16.81 -5.92 22.71
CA SER A 721 16.72 -4.47 22.91
C SER A 721 18.02 -3.70 22.64
N GLN A 722 19.18 -4.37 22.60
CA GLN A 722 20.44 -3.76 22.18
C GLN A 722 20.63 -3.76 20.64
N GLY A 723 19.61 -4.15 19.88
CA GLY A 723 19.69 -4.27 18.42
C GLY A 723 20.48 -5.49 17.94
N ARG A 724 20.83 -6.41 18.84
CA ARG A 724 21.53 -7.65 18.51
C ARG A 724 20.55 -8.67 17.94
N ARG A 725 21.01 -9.40 16.93
CA ARG A 725 20.34 -10.59 16.39
C ARG A 725 21.21 -11.79 16.67
N SER A 726 20.65 -12.88 17.20
CA SER A 726 21.39 -14.13 17.38
C SER A 726 21.79 -14.75 16.04
N ASN A 727 22.55 -15.85 16.06
CA ASN A 727 22.62 -16.73 14.88
C ASN A 727 21.25 -17.35 14.60
N PHE A 728 21.07 -17.88 13.39
CA PHE A 728 19.90 -18.67 13.05
C PHE A 728 20.03 -20.06 13.65
N PHE A 729 19.00 -20.52 14.35
CA PHE A 729 18.89 -21.87 14.90
C PHE A 729 17.91 -22.67 14.05
N GLY A 730 18.17 -23.96 13.78
CA GLY A 730 17.42 -24.77 12.84
C GLY A 730 17.77 -24.50 11.37
N ASN A 731 16.81 -24.63 10.46
CA ASN A 731 16.97 -24.41 9.02
C ASN A 731 16.69 -22.94 8.63
N PRO A 732 17.71 -22.14 8.26
CA PRO A 732 17.53 -20.72 7.89
C PRO A 732 16.80 -20.50 6.56
N HIS A 733 16.65 -21.57 5.76
CA HIS A 733 16.02 -21.55 4.44
C HIS A 733 14.73 -22.38 4.37
N GLY A 734 14.23 -22.90 5.50
CA GLY A 734 12.98 -23.64 5.55
C GLY A 734 11.79 -22.71 5.67
N GLY A 735 10.70 -22.99 4.95
CA GLY A 735 9.46 -22.21 5.04
C GLY A 735 9.59 -20.71 4.75
N ASP A 736 8.55 -19.96 5.09
CA ASP A 736 8.50 -18.51 4.93
C ASP A 736 9.11 -17.79 6.14
N GLY A 737 9.64 -16.59 5.93
CA GLY A 737 10.27 -15.78 6.98
C GLY A 737 9.31 -14.77 7.60
N TYR A 738 9.19 -14.80 8.93
CA TYR A 738 8.30 -13.96 9.72
C TYR A 738 9.09 -13.20 10.77
N THR A 739 9.03 -11.86 10.74
CA THR A 739 9.60 -11.01 11.79
C THR A 739 8.50 -10.63 12.77
N LEU A 740 8.50 -11.27 13.92
CA LEU A 740 7.55 -11.06 15.00
C LEU A 740 8.08 -10.00 15.96
N MET A 741 7.43 -8.84 15.95
CA MET A 741 7.71 -7.72 16.86
C MET A 741 6.42 -7.35 17.60
N PRO A 742 6.50 -7.01 18.90
CA PRO A 742 5.33 -6.51 19.61
C PRO A 742 4.90 -5.14 19.04
N PRO A 743 3.58 -4.85 19.04
CA PRO A 743 3.06 -3.53 18.76
C PRO A 743 3.56 -2.50 19.78
N ARG A 744 3.48 -1.22 19.42
CA ARG A 744 3.82 -0.13 20.33
C ARG A 744 2.96 -0.18 21.59
N GLY A 745 3.60 -0.06 22.75
CA GLY A 745 2.96 -0.14 24.06
C GLY A 745 2.81 -1.55 24.63
N PHE A 746 3.26 -2.58 23.90
CA PHE A 746 3.25 -3.97 24.37
C PHE A 746 4.68 -4.51 24.47
N GLY A 747 4.93 -5.35 25.47
CA GLY A 747 6.16 -6.14 25.62
C GLY A 747 5.88 -7.63 25.48
N ILE A 748 6.90 -8.40 25.07
CA ILE A 748 6.81 -9.87 25.05
C ILE A 748 6.88 -10.37 26.49
N CYS A 749 5.86 -11.09 26.92
CA CYS A 749 5.78 -11.69 28.26
C CYS A 749 5.80 -13.21 28.25
N GLY A 750 5.89 -13.84 27.07
CA GLY A 750 5.97 -15.30 26.95
C GLY A 750 5.76 -15.82 25.53
N VAL A 751 5.71 -17.15 25.41
CA VAL A 751 5.50 -17.88 24.16
C VAL A 751 4.47 -18.99 24.40
N SER A 752 3.54 -19.18 23.46
CA SER A 752 2.58 -20.29 23.48
C SER A 752 2.57 -21.03 22.14
N GLY A 753 2.11 -22.28 22.11
CA GLY A 753 2.09 -23.07 20.88
C GLY A 753 1.92 -24.56 21.13
N SER A 754 2.41 -25.40 20.23
CA SER A 754 2.33 -26.85 20.36
C SER A 754 3.61 -27.54 19.90
N CYS A 755 3.89 -28.69 20.49
CA CYS A 755 5.08 -29.50 20.22
C CYS A 755 4.70 -30.98 20.08
N GLY A 756 5.20 -31.63 19.03
CA GLY A 756 5.09 -33.07 18.81
C GLY A 756 6.48 -33.67 18.57
N LEU A 757 6.77 -34.02 17.30
CA LEU A 757 8.11 -34.43 16.88
C LEU A 757 9.13 -33.27 16.87
N GLY A 758 8.67 -32.03 16.77
CA GLY A 758 9.43 -30.79 16.97
C GLY A 758 8.47 -29.67 17.37
N MET A 759 8.92 -28.41 17.40
CA MET A 759 8.02 -27.28 17.57
C MET A 759 7.16 -27.10 16.32
N ASP A 760 5.86 -27.31 16.49
CA ASP A 760 4.90 -27.34 15.40
C ASP A 760 4.18 -26.00 15.23
N LYS A 761 3.91 -25.30 16.34
CA LYS A 761 3.24 -24.00 16.37
C LYS A 761 3.91 -23.06 17.35
N GLN A 762 3.97 -21.78 17.00
CA GLN A 762 4.42 -20.71 17.89
C GLN A 762 3.49 -19.49 17.80
N LYS A 763 3.21 -18.88 18.94
CA LYS A 763 2.48 -17.63 19.15
C LYS A 763 3.25 -16.79 20.17
N MET A 764 3.28 -15.48 19.98
CA MET A 764 3.77 -14.57 21.02
C MET A 764 2.68 -14.28 22.05
N LEU A 765 3.08 -14.22 23.33
CA LEU A 765 2.28 -13.65 24.40
C LEU A 765 2.74 -12.22 24.65
N LEU A 766 1.80 -11.28 24.60
CA LEU A 766 2.06 -9.87 24.78
C LEU A 766 1.30 -9.31 25.97
N SER A 767 1.92 -8.43 26.75
CA SER A 767 1.23 -7.66 27.78
C SER A 767 1.51 -6.17 27.60
N ALA A 768 0.48 -5.35 27.86
CA ALA A 768 0.63 -3.89 27.89
C ALA A 768 1.37 -3.42 29.15
N ASP A 769 1.33 -4.23 30.21
CA ASP A 769 1.86 -3.92 31.55
C ASP A 769 3.33 -4.30 31.74
N VAL A 770 4.09 -4.54 30.66
CA VAL A 770 5.53 -4.80 30.79
C VAL A 770 6.25 -3.49 31.16
N GLY A 771 6.23 -3.20 32.46
CA GLY A 771 6.94 -2.10 33.09
C GLY A 771 6.25 -0.75 32.95
N HIS A 772 5.20 -0.50 33.73
CA HIS A 772 4.85 0.87 34.12
C HIS A 772 6.11 1.49 34.76
N PHE A 773 6.87 2.27 34.00
CA PHE A 773 7.92 3.13 34.52
C PHE A 773 7.22 4.20 35.38
N SER A 774 6.93 3.86 36.63
CA SER A 774 6.47 4.83 37.61
C SER A 774 7.64 5.74 37.91
N LEU A 775 7.70 6.86 37.18
CA LEU A 775 8.72 7.90 37.33
C LEU A 775 8.87 8.29 38.82
N VAL A 776 7.74 8.30 39.55
CA VAL A 776 7.66 8.60 40.98
C VAL A 776 8.31 7.53 41.88
N ARG A 777 8.20 6.24 41.55
CA ARG A 777 8.86 5.16 42.33
C ARG A 777 10.34 4.98 42.00
N ALA A 778 10.78 5.46 40.83
CA ALA A 778 12.16 5.37 40.37
C ALA A 778 13.05 6.51 40.88
N MET A 779 12.49 7.65 41.31
CA MET A 779 13.26 8.76 41.86
C MET A 779 13.97 8.36 43.16
N HIS A 780 15.29 8.41 43.15
CA HIS A 780 16.09 8.32 44.35
C HIS A 780 16.16 9.68 45.06
N LEU A 781 16.53 9.67 46.33
CA LEU A 781 16.68 10.90 47.12
C LEU A 781 17.70 11.88 46.50
N ALA A 782 18.74 11.36 45.83
CA ALA A 782 19.70 12.17 45.10
C ALA A 782 19.01 12.92 43.94
N ASP A 783 18.21 12.23 43.13
CA ASP A 783 17.47 12.81 42.01
C ASP A 783 16.49 13.92 42.46
N LEU A 784 15.88 13.79 43.65
CA LEU A 784 15.04 14.84 44.22
C LEU A 784 15.85 16.10 44.60
N ILE A 785 17.07 15.94 45.11
CA ILE A 785 17.96 17.05 45.44
C ILE A 785 18.44 17.73 44.15
N THR A 786 18.74 16.97 43.12
CA THR A 786 19.07 17.49 41.79
C THR A 786 17.91 18.30 41.18
N LEU A 787 16.66 17.87 41.37
CA LEU A 787 15.49 18.67 40.99
C LEU A 787 15.40 19.99 41.78
N MET A 788 15.92 20.07 43.00
CA MET A 788 16.01 21.33 43.75
C MET A 788 17.06 22.28 43.19
N ASN A 789 18.15 21.78 42.60
CA ASN A 789 19.07 22.59 41.79
C ASN A 789 18.31 23.21 40.60
N GLY A 790 17.64 22.39 39.78
CA GLY A 790 16.84 22.88 38.64
C GLY A 790 15.72 23.85 39.05
N PHE A 791 15.11 23.65 40.22
CA PHE A 791 14.14 24.58 40.81
C PHE A 791 14.78 25.95 41.10
N CYS A 792 15.98 25.99 41.69
CA CYS A 792 16.69 27.23 41.96
C CYS A 792 17.03 27.98 40.67
N GLY A 793 17.55 27.29 39.64
CA GLY A 793 17.82 27.90 38.33
C GLY A 793 16.55 28.47 37.68
N THR A 794 15.44 27.74 37.74
CA THR A 794 14.15 28.20 37.20
C THR A 794 13.60 29.41 37.98
N MET A 795 13.70 29.42 39.30
CA MET A 795 13.28 30.55 40.12
C MET A 795 14.16 31.79 39.91
N SER A 796 15.45 31.61 39.62
CA SER A 796 16.35 32.69 39.19
C SER A 796 15.87 33.32 37.87
N ILE A 797 15.48 32.50 36.89
CA ILE A 797 14.92 32.96 35.61
C ILE A 797 13.58 33.69 35.81
N PHE A 798 12.67 33.16 36.64
CA PHE A 798 11.40 33.86 36.90
C PHE A 798 11.59 35.19 37.63
N SER A 799 12.52 35.27 38.57
CA SER A 799 12.83 36.51 39.28
C SER A 799 13.45 37.55 38.33
N SER A 800 14.33 37.09 37.44
CA SER A 800 14.89 37.87 36.34
C SER A 800 13.79 38.45 35.43
N LEU A 801 12.86 37.62 34.96
CA LEU A 801 11.75 38.06 34.11
C LEU A 801 10.78 39.00 34.84
N ARG A 802 10.55 38.80 36.15
CA ARG A 802 9.73 39.73 36.95
C ARG A 802 10.37 41.11 37.02
N TYR A 803 11.68 41.19 37.17
CA TYR A 803 12.39 42.48 37.12
C TYR A 803 12.23 43.19 35.77
N THR A 804 12.26 42.46 34.65
CA THR A 804 12.08 43.10 33.32
C THR A 804 10.65 43.58 33.06
N LEU A 805 9.67 43.08 33.82
CA LEU A 805 8.25 43.47 33.71
C LEU A 805 7.83 44.53 34.74
N GLY A 806 8.60 44.72 35.81
CA GLY A 806 8.33 45.66 36.90
C GLY A 806 9.06 47.00 36.74
N ASP A 807 8.98 47.83 37.78
CA ASP A 807 9.68 49.11 37.82
C ASP A 807 11.20 48.90 37.96
N ALA A 808 11.99 49.65 37.17
CA ALA A 808 13.45 49.51 37.11
C ALA A 808 14.17 49.80 38.44
N ASP A 809 13.50 50.48 39.38
CA ASP A 809 14.04 50.78 40.71
C ASP A 809 13.89 49.63 41.72
N GLU A 810 13.06 48.62 41.41
CA GLU A 810 12.79 47.49 42.29
C GLU A 810 13.86 46.39 42.14
N LEU A 811 15.06 46.66 42.66
CA LEU A 811 16.19 45.70 42.61
C LEU A 811 15.96 44.40 43.40
N GLY A 812 14.88 44.30 44.20
CA GLY A 812 14.58 43.13 45.01
C GLY A 812 14.50 41.84 44.18
N GLN A 813 13.93 41.91 42.98
CA GLN A 813 13.82 40.76 42.08
C GLN A 813 15.17 40.33 41.48
N VAL A 814 16.07 41.28 41.18
CA VAL A 814 17.44 40.97 40.70
C VAL A 814 18.26 40.32 41.80
N TRP A 815 18.16 40.83 43.03
CA TRP A 815 18.82 40.22 44.19
C TRP A 815 18.30 38.81 44.47
N LEU A 816 17.00 38.58 44.32
CA LEU A 816 16.41 37.25 44.44
C LEU A 816 16.91 36.31 43.33
N ALA A 817 17.01 36.81 42.08
CA ALA A 817 17.55 36.05 40.95
C ALA A 817 18.99 35.59 41.20
N LEU A 818 19.85 36.50 41.68
CA LEU A 818 21.25 36.21 42.02
C LEU A 818 21.39 35.32 43.25
N ALA A 819 20.47 35.41 44.23
CA ALA A 819 20.51 34.60 45.45
C ALA A 819 20.21 33.12 45.19
N PHE A 820 19.36 32.79 44.21
CA PHE A 820 19.03 31.38 43.91
C PHE A 820 20.19 30.58 43.31
N LEU A 821 21.13 31.22 42.62
CA LEU A 821 22.27 30.55 41.97
C LEU A 821 23.23 29.85 42.96
N PRO A 822 23.71 30.49 44.05
CA PRO A 822 24.51 29.80 45.06
C PRO A 822 23.71 28.73 45.83
N PHE A 823 22.39 28.87 45.96
CA PHE A 823 21.55 27.78 46.49
C PHE A 823 21.47 26.59 45.52
N GLY A 824 21.40 26.83 44.21
CA GLY A 824 21.50 25.78 43.19
C GLY A 824 22.79 24.97 43.33
N PHE A 825 23.92 25.66 43.53
CA PHE A 825 25.23 25.03 43.75
C PHE A 825 25.31 24.24 45.05
N PHE A 826 24.65 24.71 46.10
CA PHE A 826 24.53 23.95 47.33
C PHE A 826 23.81 22.61 47.11
N PHE A 827 22.73 22.59 46.31
CA PHE A 827 22.00 21.37 46.01
C PHE A 827 22.76 20.42 45.08
N ASP A 828 23.43 20.93 44.04
CA ASP A 828 24.37 20.18 43.18
C ASP A 828 25.49 19.50 44.02
N ALA A 829 26.19 20.27 44.85
CA ALA A 829 27.24 19.69 45.70
C ALA A 829 26.70 18.66 46.72
N PHE A 830 25.44 18.80 47.12
CA PHE A 830 24.78 17.93 48.09
C PHE A 830 24.28 16.62 47.45
N ASP A 831 23.71 16.65 46.24
CA ASP A 831 23.27 15.42 45.56
C ASP A 831 24.45 14.48 45.27
N GLY A 832 25.62 15.02 44.88
CA GLY A 832 26.82 14.24 44.62
C GLY A 832 27.38 13.60 45.89
N LYS A 833 27.20 14.23 47.05
CA LYS A 833 27.52 13.63 48.37
C LYS A 833 26.51 12.53 48.73
N VAL A 834 25.21 12.75 48.53
CA VAL A 834 24.16 11.77 48.83
C VAL A 834 24.26 10.53 47.94
N ALA A 835 24.56 10.70 46.65
CA ALA A 835 24.79 9.62 45.69
C ALA A 835 25.98 8.74 46.09
N ARG A 836 27.10 9.35 46.51
CA ARG A 836 28.30 8.65 47.00
C ARG A 836 28.05 7.91 48.32
N TRP A 837 27.31 8.52 49.23
CA TRP A 837 26.97 7.90 50.52
C TRP A 837 26.10 6.64 50.35
N ARG A 838 25.18 6.66 49.38
CA ARG A 838 24.24 5.52 49.14
C ARG A 838 24.77 4.43 48.22
N LYS A 839 25.96 4.57 47.63
CA LYS A 839 26.55 3.62 46.65
C LYS A 839 25.59 3.20 45.52
N LYS A 840 24.63 4.05 45.17
CA LYS A 840 23.65 3.85 44.10
C LYS A 840 23.68 5.07 43.19
N SER A 841 24.13 4.88 41.95
CA SER A 841 24.06 5.87 40.87
C SER A 841 23.15 5.35 39.77
N SER A 842 22.08 6.07 39.45
CA SER A 842 21.22 5.73 38.31
C SER A 842 21.71 6.48 37.05
N LEU A 843 21.55 5.89 35.87
CA LEU A 843 21.82 6.57 34.59
C LEU A 843 20.87 7.76 34.39
N MET A 844 19.62 7.63 34.84
CA MET A 844 18.63 8.70 34.80
C MET A 844 19.05 9.92 35.64
N GLY A 845 19.63 9.70 36.83
CA GLY A 845 20.10 10.78 37.71
C GLY A 845 21.27 11.56 37.11
N GLN A 846 22.16 10.91 36.35
CA GLN A 846 23.27 11.59 35.66
C GLN A 846 22.80 12.53 34.55
N GLU A 847 21.81 12.12 33.77
CA GLU A 847 21.22 12.98 32.74
C GLU A 847 20.41 14.12 33.36
N LEU A 848 19.70 13.84 34.46
CA LEU A 848 18.91 14.82 35.18
C LEU A 848 19.78 15.90 35.86
N ASP A 849 20.96 15.52 36.36
CA ASP A 849 22.00 16.40 36.89
C ASP A 849 22.54 17.37 35.83
N SER A 850 22.89 16.84 34.66
CA SER A 850 23.34 17.66 33.53
C SER A 850 22.28 18.65 33.06
N LEU A 851 21.01 18.25 33.03
CA LEU A 851 19.91 19.15 32.65
C LEU A 851 19.67 20.25 33.71
N ALA A 852 19.73 19.91 35.00
CA ALA A 852 19.59 20.88 36.09
C ALA A 852 20.74 21.90 36.09
N ASP A 853 21.98 21.43 35.90
CA ASP A 853 23.17 22.27 35.81
C ASP A 853 23.13 23.25 34.63
N LEU A 854 22.62 22.82 33.48
CA LEU A 854 22.46 23.71 32.33
C LEU A 854 21.49 24.86 32.65
N ILE A 855 20.39 24.57 33.34
CA ILE A 855 19.39 25.58 33.72
C ILE A 855 20.00 26.55 34.74
N SER A 856 20.62 26.03 35.80
CA SER A 856 21.13 26.83 36.92
C SER A 856 22.42 27.59 36.62
N PHE A 857 23.33 27.03 35.81
CA PHE A 857 24.67 27.61 35.60
C PHE A 857 24.95 28.02 34.17
N GLY A 858 24.08 27.67 33.22
CA GLY A 858 24.12 28.14 31.83
C GLY A 858 23.04 29.20 31.57
N VAL A 859 21.78 28.80 31.64
CA VAL A 859 20.64 29.64 31.23
C VAL A 859 20.36 30.76 32.22
N ALA A 860 20.34 30.47 33.53
CA ALA A 860 20.00 31.48 34.54
C ALA A 860 21.02 32.65 34.61
N PRO A 861 22.35 32.43 34.59
CA PRO A 861 23.34 33.52 34.49
C PRO A 861 23.17 34.39 33.24
N ALA A 862 22.93 33.76 32.09
CA ALA A 862 22.67 34.49 30.84
C ALA A 862 21.38 35.32 30.91
N MET A 863 20.36 34.81 31.60
CA MET A 863 19.13 35.55 31.84
C MET A 863 19.36 36.74 32.76
N VAL A 864 20.05 36.56 33.89
CA VAL A 864 20.41 37.66 34.81
C VAL A 864 21.17 38.76 34.06
N ALA A 865 22.15 38.39 33.23
CA ALA A 865 22.91 39.32 32.38
C ALA A 865 22.01 40.15 31.45
N PHE A 866 21.07 39.50 30.77
CA PHE A 866 20.08 40.19 29.93
C PHE A 866 19.23 41.17 30.74
N THR A 867 18.85 40.79 31.96
CA THR A 867 17.95 41.61 32.79
C THR A 867 18.60 42.88 33.32
N ILE A 868 19.89 42.83 33.65
CA ILE A 868 20.65 43.97 34.19
C ILE A 868 21.13 44.93 33.10
N GLY A 869 20.90 44.66 31.81
CA GLY A 869 21.05 45.65 30.73
C GLY A 869 21.69 45.16 29.43
N MET A 870 22.25 43.94 29.37
CA MET A 870 22.87 43.38 28.16
C MET A 870 21.81 42.89 27.16
N ARG A 871 21.09 43.83 26.52
CA ARG A 871 19.85 43.57 25.76
C ARG A 871 19.93 43.78 24.25
N SER A 872 21.09 44.18 23.72
CA SER A 872 21.21 44.34 22.27
C SER A 872 21.06 43.00 21.55
N PHE A 873 20.81 43.05 20.24
CA PHE A 873 20.75 41.84 19.41
C PHE A 873 22.07 41.05 19.51
N THR A 874 23.21 41.74 19.45
CA THR A 874 24.53 41.11 19.55
C THR A 874 24.76 40.50 20.92
N ASP A 875 24.38 41.19 22.01
CA ASP A 875 24.50 40.66 23.38
C ASP A 875 23.72 39.35 23.51
N THR A 876 22.50 39.31 23.00
CA THR A 876 21.63 38.14 23.06
C THR A 876 22.25 36.94 22.33
N VAL A 877 22.85 37.17 21.17
CA VAL A 877 23.57 36.13 20.40
C VAL A 877 24.78 35.62 21.18
N LEU A 878 25.57 36.50 21.79
CA LEU A 878 26.77 36.12 22.55
C LEU A 878 26.45 35.44 23.89
N LEU A 879 25.38 35.84 24.58
CA LEU A 879 24.86 35.15 25.76
C LEU A 879 24.33 33.76 25.39
N THR A 880 23.67 33.62 24.24
CA THR A 880 23.25 32.31 23.70
C THR A 880 24.47 31.42 23.42
N PHE A 881 25.54 31.99 22.86
CA PHE A 881 26.79 31.25 22.64
C PHE A 881 27.37 30.66 23.94
N PHE A 882 27.33 31.41 25.04
CA PHE A 882 27.72 30.91 26.37
C PHE A 882 26.88 29.71 26.81
N VAL A 883 25.55 29.78 26.67
CA VAL A 883 24.64 28.65 27.00
C VAL A 883 24.97 27.42 26.15
N LEU A 884 25.21 27.59 24.85
CA LEU A 884 25.58 26.51 23.94
C LEU A 884 26.94 25.88 24.28
N CYS A 885 27.89 26.66 24.78
CA CYS A 885 29.15 26.15 25.31
C CYS A 885 28.93 25.28 26.55
N GLY A 886 28.08 25.72 27.48
CA GLY A 886 27.67 24.94 28.66
C GLY A 886 27.00 23.61 28.29
N LEU A 887 26.05 23.64 27.34
CA LEU A 887 25.39 22.44 26.81
C LEU A 887 26.39 21.45 26.21
N THR A 888 27.32 21.94 25.38
CA THR A 888 28.35 21.11 24.73
C THR A 888 29.30 20.51 25.76
N ARG A 889 29.65 21.27 26.81
CA ARG A 889 30.49 20.81 27.92
C ARG A 889 29.86 19.64 28.66
N LEU A 890 28.58 19.75 29.05
CA LEU A 890 27.84 18.72 29.79
C LEU A 890 27.66 17.45 28.95
N ALA A 891 27.25 17.59 27.69
CA ALA A 891 27.14 16.45 26.77
C ALA A 891 28.48 15.71 26.60
N ARG A 892 29.59 16.44 26.46
CA ARG A 892 30.93 15.84 26.37
C ARG A 892 31.32 15.12 27.67
N PHE A 893 30.95 15.66 28.83
CA PHE A 893 31.21 15.03 30.12
C PHE A 893 30.48 13.68 30.24
N ASN A 894 29.19 13.61 29.92
CA ASN A 894 28.41 12.37 29.98
C ASN A 894 28.98 11.27 29.04
N VAL A 895 29.46 11.66 27.85
CA VAL A 895 30.06 10.72 26.88
C VAL A 895 31.49 10.29 27.27
N THR A 896 32.31 11.17 27.85
CA THR A 896 33.69 10.82 28.23
C THR A 896 33.78 9.99 29.49
N VAL A 897 32.85 10.15 30.45
CA VAL A 897 32.75 9.32 31.66
C VAL A 897 32.51 7.84 31.33
N SER A 898 31.83 7.54 30.22
CA SER A 898 31.55 6.17 29.77
C SER A 898 32.67 5.53 28.94
N THR A 899 33.64 6.29 28.45
CA THR A 899 34.63 5.83 27.44
C THR A 899 36.11 5.96 27.85
N LEU A 900 36.43 6.59 28.98
CA LEU A 900 37.81 6.72 29.46
C LEU A 900 38.36 5.41 30.09
N PRO A 901 39.51 4.88 29.62
CA PRO A 901 40.19 3.75 30.27
C PRO A 901 40.64 4.14 31.68
N LYS A 902 40.35 3.28 32.65
CA LYS A 902 40.81 3.43 34.04
C LYS A 902 42.18 2.77 34.18
N ASP A 903 43.22 3.53 34.53
CA ASP A 903 44.53 2.95 34.89
C ASP A 903 44.44 2.08 36.15
N ALA A 904 45.47 1.27 36.45
CA ALA A 904 45.54 0.31 37.55
C ALA A 904 45.34 0.88 38.99
N THR A 905 45.13 2.20 39.13
CA THR A 905 44.73 2.88 40.38
C THR A 905 43.41 3.67 40.28
N GLY A 906 42.70 3.60 39.15
CA GLY A 906 41.30 3.97 39.03
C GLY A 906 40.91 5.46 39.07
N LYS A 907 41.83 6.41 38.88
CA LYS A 907 41.52 7.86 38.89
C LYS A 907 42.03 8.61 37.65
N SER A 908 41.14 9.37 36.99
CA SER A 908 41.52 10.34 35.94
C SER A 908 42.28 11.52 36.57
N LYS A 909 43.48 11.87 36.10
CA LYS A 909 44.35 12.86 36.76
C LYS A 909 43.90 14.33 36.62
N PHE A 910 43.13 14.70 35.60
CA PHE A 910 42.72 16.10 35.34
C PHE A 910 41.33 16.20 34.68
N PHE A 911 40.62 17.31 34.90
CA PHE A 911 39.48 17.74 34.09
C PHE A 911 39.99 18.58 32.91
N GLU A 912 39.50 18.34 31.69
CA GLU A 912 39.70 19.25 30.56
C GLU A 912 38.60 20.31 30.56
N GLY A 913 38.93 21.61 30.55
CA GLY A 913 38.00 22.74 30.60
C GLY A 913 37.45 23.06 31.99
N THR A 914 36.90 24.26 32.18
CA THR A 914 36.31 24.67 33.47
C THR A 914 34.97 23.94 33.77
N PRO A 915 34.67 23.61 35.04
CA PRO A 915 33.34 23.14 35.44
C PRO A 915 32.27 24.20 35.16
N ILE A 916 31.04 23.80 34.80
CA ILE A 916 29.96 24.77 34.56
C ILE A 916 29.64 25.66 35.79
N PRO A 917 29.71 25.18 37.06
CA PRO A 917 29.43 26.02 38.22
C PRO A 917 30.44 27.14 38.45
N THR A 918 31.55 27.21 37.69
CA THR A 918 32.43 28.39 37.74
C THR A 918 31.76 29.65 37.18
N SER A 919 30.57 29.55 36.56
CA SER A 919 29.76 30.71 36.18
C SER A 919 29.28 31.54 37.37
N LEU A 920 29.25 30.97 38.59
CA LEU A 920 29.01 31.71 39.84
C LEU A 920 30.00 32.85 40.06
N GLY A 921 31.21 32.75 39.51
CA GLY A 921 32.17 33.86 39.51
C GLY A 921 31.69 35.05 38.67
N VAL A 922 31.05 34.78 37.53
CA VAL A 922 30.41 35.81 36.69
C VAL A 922 29.18 36.37 37.40
N ASP A 923 28.40 35.53 38.07
CA ASP A 923 27.24 35.96 38.87
C ASP A 923 27.64 36.88 40.04
N ALA A 924 28.76 36.59 40.72
CA ALA A 924 29.29 37.45 41.77
C ALA A 924 29.72 38.83 41.24
N VAL A 925 30.28 38.87 40.02
CA VAL A 925 30.61 40.14 39.35
C VAL A 925 29.33 40.91 39.00
N MET A 926 28.29 40.25 38.49
CA MET A 926 26.99 40.88 38.25
C MET A 926 26.34 41.38 39.54
N ALA A 927 26.43 40.63 40.64
CA ALA A 927 25.95 41.07 41.96
C ALA A 927 26.68 42.33 42.45
N TYR A 928 28.00 42.42 42.19
CA TYR A 928 28.77 43.63 42.47
C TYR A 928 28.31 44.82 41.62
N TRP A 929 28.01 44.62 40.34
CA TRP A 929 27.45 45.67 39.48
C TRP A 929 26.09 46.16 39.98
N VAL A 930 25.21 45.24 40.36
CA VAL A 930 23.90 45.57 40.96
C VAL A 930 24.07 46.36 42.27
N TYR A 931 25.05 45.98 43.11
CA TYR A 931 25.38 46.70 44.34
C TYR A 931 25.87 48.13 44.07
N GLN A 932 26.72 48.32 43.06
CA GLN A 932 27.23 49.64 42.65
C GLN A 932 26.24 50.46 41.80
N ARG A 933 25.04 49.93 41.55
CA ARG A 933 24.02 50.50 40.63
C ARG A 933 24.52 50.66 39.18
N TRP A 934 25.52 49.88 38.77
CA TRP A 934 26.03 49.84 37.40
C TRP A 934 25.20 48.90 36.54
N ILE A 935 23.98 49.31 36.22
CA ILE A 935 23.01 48.51 35.47
C ILE A 935 22.34 49.37 34.39
N HIS A 936 21.75 48.72 33.39
CA HIS A 936 21.13 49.36 32.23
C HIS A 936 22.10 50.30 31.51
N GLN A 937 21.85 51.61 31.53
CA GLN A 937 22.67 52.61 30.86
C GLN A 937 24.03 52.84 31.56
N ASP A 938 24.13 52.48 32.83
CA ASP A 938 25.33 52.65 33.66
C ASP A 938 26.22 51.38 33.69
N LEU A 939 26.04 50.47 32.74
CA LEU A 939 26.88 49.27 32.66
C LEU A 939 28.35 49.64 32.38
N PRO A 940 29.32 48.96 33.01
CA PRO A 940 30.73 49.25 32.81
C PRO A 940 31.14 49.10 31.34
N LEU A 941 32.04 49.97 30.87
CA LEU A 941 32.53 50.03 29.48
C LEU A 941 31.52 50.51 28.43
N GLY A 942 30.28 50.85 28.84
CA GLY A 942 29.26 51.42 27.96
C GLY A 942 28.86 50.51 26.80
N VAL A 943 28.24 51.11 25.77
CA VAL A 943 27.83 50.41 24.55
C VAL A 943 28.82 50.72 23.42
N TRP A 944 29.25 49.70 22.69
CA TRP A 944 30.03 49.86 21.47
C TRP A 944 29.14 49.78 20.24
N ALA A 945 29.49 50.55 19.19
CA ALA A 945 28.79 50.58 17.91
C ALA A 945 27.28 50.91 18.02
N GLU A 946 26.94 51.80 18.94
CA GLU A 946 25.58 52.29 19.21
C GLU A 946 24.87 52.77 17.94
N GLY A 947 23.64 52.32 17.72
CA GLY A 947 22.83 52.66 16.53
C GLY A 947 23.16 51.86 15.26
N THR A 948 24.06 50.87 15.32
CA THR A 948 24.31 49.93 14.23
C THR A 948 23.72 48.54 14.55
N ALA A 949 23.62 47.67 13.54
CA ALA A 949 23.20 46.28 13.75
C ALA A 949 24.16 45.45 14.65
N PHE A 950 25.34 46.00 14.98
CA PHE A 950 26.37 45.37 15.80
C PHE A 950 26.53 46.03 17.17
N GLU A 951 25.52 46.78 17.62
CA GLU A 951 25.47 47.31 18.98
C GLU A 951 25.73 46.19 20.00
N VAL A 952 26.68 46.39 20.92
CA VAL A 952 27.12 45.37 21.87
C VAL A 952 27.70 45.98 23.15
N HIS A 953 27.44 45.36 24.28
CA HIS A 953 28.09 45.68 25.55
C HIS A 953 29.40 44.88 25.66
N PRO A 954 30.58 45.53 25.77
CA PRO A 954 31.88 44.83 25.82
C PRO A 954 31.99 43.82 26.97
N ILE A 955 31.28 44.08 28.07
CA ILE A 955 31.19 43.19 29.23
C ILE A 955 30.62 41.80 28.90
N VAL A 956 29.83 41.65 27.83
CA VAL A 956 29.31 40.35 27.37
C VAL A 956 30.45 39.43 26.92
N LEU A 957 31.61 39.97 26.51
CA LEU A 957 32.79 39.18 26.18
C LEU A 957 33.31 38.34 27.36
N VAL A 958 32.96 38.69 28.61
CA VAL A 958 33.26 37.86 29.79
C VAL A 958 32.53 36.52 29.69
N PHE A 959 31.27 36.51 29.23
CA PHE A 959 30.51 35.27 29.00
C PHE A 959 31.08 34.46 27.85
N VAL A 960 31.51 35.12 26.76
CA VAL A 960 32.16 34.46 25.63
C VAL A 960 33.48 33.82 26.05
N ALA A 961 34.31 34.54 26.79
CA ALA A 961 35.56 34.04 27.32
C ALA A 961 35.32 32.84 28.25
N HIS A 962 34.36 32.94 29.18
CA HIS A 962 34.00 31.85 30.08
C HIS A 962 33.48 30.60 29.33
N GLY A 963 32.60 30.79 28.35
CA GLY A 963 32.14 29.71 27.47
C GLY A 963 33.28 29.00 26.74
N CYS A 964 34.24 29.77 26.20
CA CYS A 964 35.46 29.22 25.59
C CYS A 964 36.32 28.43 26.59
N LEU A 965 36.42 28.88 27.85
CA LEU A 965 37.14 28.14 28.91
C LEU A 965 36.45 26.81 29.25
N MET A 966 35.12 26.74 29.21
CA MET A 966 34.38 25.49 29.45
C MET A 966 34.69 24.42 28.40
N VAL A 967 34.78 24.79 27.12
CA VAL A 967 34.94 23.84 26.01
C VAL A 967 36.41 23.58 25.63
N SER A 968 37.35 24.32 26.22
CA SER A 968 38.79 24.22 25.94
C SER A 968 39.37 22.85 26.24
N ARG A 969 40.15 22.30 25.30
CA ARG A 969 40.94 21.06 25.48
C ARG A 969 42.28 21.29 26.18
N THR A 970 42.75 22.53 26.20
CA THR A 970 44.12 22.88 26.63
C THR A 970 44.19 23.12 28.14
N ILE A 971 43.07 23.54 28.75
CA ILE A 971 42.99 23.81 30.19
C ILE A 971 42.78 22.49 30.94
N ARG A 972 43.72 22.17 31.83
CA ARG A 972 43.68 20.97 32.67
C ARG A 972 43.58 21.36 34.14
N ILE A 973 42.42 21.17 34.75
CA ILE A 973 42.17 21.46 36.17
C ILE A 973 42.38 20.16 36.97
N PRO A 974 43.25 20.14 37.99
CA PRO A 974 43.46 18.95 38.82
C PRO A 974 42.19 18.59 39.59
N LYS A 975 41.88 17.29 39.66
CA LYS A 975 40.78 16.77 40.50
C LYS A 975 41.20 16.81 41.98
N PRO A 976 40.39 17.41 42.89
CA PRO A 976 40.63 17.32 44.33
C PRO A 976 40.43 15.90 44.89
#